data_AF-C0QHA0-F1
#
_entry.id   AF-C0QHA0-F1
#
_cell.length_a   1.000
_cell.length_b   1.000
_cell.length_c   1.000
_cell.angle_alpha   90.00
_cell.angle_beta   90.00
_cell.angle_gamma   90.00
#
_symmetry.space_group_name_H-M   'P 1'
#
loop_
_entity.id
_entity.type
_entity.pdbx_description
1 polymer ?
#
loop_
_entity_poly.entity_id
_entity_poly.type
_entity_poly.pdbx_seq_one_letter_code
_entity_poly.pdbx_strand_id
1 'polypeptide(L)'
;MNLLDKISQMNFMHLGNVPCPMCRKKKTYFYATSKGVLGCRECIAQALQKQLMAAGKPDWTWERFTFALSSQASMADRLMALVHFNHFQGMAKLPKLLVDNLGFETDHPLSNLVRQKAFDACCTFKDRDRMLRPLLNHKKYTTWQQKANIARAAYCLAPTMARVKSLVIRIAKDVSPNVRAHVADIIQNDTNGWARSLFEELSRDKNPLVREACLKKTTSFDTMNAFTKNDNNTKKKTRVGSNSKAPPKKKTRPHNPIENRIKRSLTFPSLEKIYERYLAHIPDLLDPKQYAPGEIEDLKKNTQESLVHLLGQALGNKMLFAGIVERLPKRARDLLYICKDKTYGLDLYMAELKRIQAMEEAFPPAIDEGALYKKWSKDPDFFFFVFNTRRSYSGYRTNKFEIGINPGLLPYILKVLPDPDPPLLAQVQEVEKKVDHLFMDNQEIFKTLPIILSFIAQDKIKYAKNSDKILAGSLKRMAETCKITEFYTEGDKDVRSLKTRLIADFFTSRSTWKPSELSDLPGFIKTGLNDYFAFKEFKSHRCRDTFEYIKRQSYDYNSDNHEKQIRSHLKKILELLPDKEWASVCNLARIGEHAELNFSPFSNGFELGDLYIPMDTTTTHRKRDQVGYTSLYCLDTTTLPFIRRMMFLFGALGILDLAYSKPTNPIYREYKKPYLSPFDGLKYVRLTEFGRYALDRTQRFTTDITAPSGEIEVDANNTLLSIQGQDPIKRMILEAVGEPINQSSYRVDFNSFLQECTTATEVKNKITFFRENIAEHPPAVWERFFENLLNRLNPIKPVPALSVFKIKPDRELLSLLTSDSLLKKYVMRAENHHMVVEKTHLSKVKKRLAQFGYFVG
;
A
#
# COMPACT_ATOMS: atom_id res chain seq x y z
N MET A 1 -5.13 -7.04 39.03
CA MET A 1 -5.34 -8.23 38.19
C MET A 1 -4.22 -9.23 38.43
N ASN A 2 -4.51 -10.42 38.95
CA ASN A 2 -3.53 -11.51 39.02
C ASN A 2 -3.35 -12.09 37.60
N LEU A 3 -2.15 -11.95 37.05
CA LEU A 3 -1.79 -12.44 35.72
C LEU A 3 -1.34 -13.90 35.76
N LEU A 4 -0.89 -14.40 36.91
CA LEU A 4 -0.42 -15.78 37.07
C LEU A 4 -1.56 -16.78 36.80
N ASP A 5 -2.74 -16.51 37.34
CA ASP A 5 -3.94 -17.36 37.16
C ASP A 5 -4.46 -17.36 35.71
N LYS A 6 -4.04 -16.37 34.90
CA LYS A 6 -4.47 -16.22 33.52
C LYS A 6 -3.51 -16.82 32.51
N ILE A 7 -2.33 -17.29 32.94
CA ILE A 7 -1.26 -17.78 32.04
C ILE A 7 -1.79 -18.84 31.08
N SER A 8 -2.54 -19.83 31.56
CA SER A 8 -3.07 -20.93 30.75
C SER A 8 -4.11 -20.50 29.71
N GLN A 9 -4.69 -19.30 29.86
CA GLN A 9 -5.73 -18.76 28.98
C GLN A 9 -5.18 -17.67 28.04
N MET A 10 -3.88 -17.38 28.09
CA MET A 10 -3.28 -16.32 27.28
C MET A 10 -3.13 -16.77 25.82
N ASN A 11 -3.56 -15.92 24.91
CA ASN A 11 -3.34 -16.04 23.48
C ASN A 11 -2.56 -14.83 22.96
N PHE A 12 -1.76 -15.06 21.91
CA PHE A 12 -1.08 -13.98 21.20
C PHE A 12 -2.04 -13.31 20.23
N MET A 13 -2.11 -11.98 20.25
CA MET A 13 -2.85 -11.22 19.27
C MET A 13 -1.96 -10.19 18.58
N HIS A 14 -2.02 -10.17 17.25
CA HIS A 14 -1.46 -9.09 16.45
C HIS A 14 -2.57 -8.10 16.12
N LEU A 15 -2.64 -7.00 16.87
CA LEU A 15 -3.74 -6.04 16.75
C LEU A 15 -3.41 -4.83 15.87
N GLY A 16 -2.17 -4.70 15.37
CA GLY A 16 -1.76 -3.58 14.53
C GLY A 16 -1.72 -2.25 15.31
N ASN A 17 -0.54 -1.85 15.77
CA ASN A 17 -0.23 -0.58 16.46
C ASN A 17 -1.30 0.06 17.38
N VAL A 18 -2.10 -0.75 18.06
CA VAL A 18 -3.17 -0.30 18.99
C VAL A 18 -2.55 0.25 20.28
N PRO A 19 -3.13 1.26 20.94
CA PRO A 19 -2.69 1.68 22.26
C PRO A 19 -2.86 0.57 23.29
N CYS A 20 -1.77 0.24 23.99
CA CYS A 20 -1.80 -0.74 25.05
C CYS A 20 -2.66 -0.31 26.24
N PRO A 21 -3.56 -1.16 26.77
CA PRO A 21 -4.38 -0.81 27.93
C PRO A 21 -3.53 -0.53 29.18
N MET A 22 -2.29 -1.04 29.24
CA MET A 22 -1.37 -0.82 30.36
C MET A 22 -0.45 0.40 30.17
N CYS A 23 0.32 0.49 29.08
CA CYS A 23 1.27 1.61 28.89
C CYS A 23 0.77 2.74 27.99
N ARG A 24 -0.42 2.60 27.39
CA ARG A 24 -1.02 3.53 26.41
C ARG A 24 -0.18 3.79 25.16
N LYS A 25 1.00 3.18 25.03
CA LYS A 25 1.84 3.24 23.83
C LYS A 25 1.27 2.33 22.75
N LYS A 26 1.36 2.78 21.50
CA LYS A 26 1.02 1.98 20.32
C LYS A 26 1.98 0.80 20.21
N LYS A 27 1.40 -0.39 20.15
CA LYS A 27 2.12 -1.67 20.10
C LYS A 27 1.41 -2.59 19.13
N THR A 28 2.15 -3.47 18.48
CA THR A 28 1.62 -4.41 17.49
C THR A 28 1.25 -5.76 18.10
N TYR A 29 1.95 -6.16 19.16
CA TYR A 29 1.86 -7.48 19.76
C TYR A 29 1.25 -7.43 21.16
N PHE A 30 0.20 -8.24 21.39
CA PHE A 30 -0.58 -8.26 22.61
C PHE A 30 -0.76 -9.67 23.16
N TYR A 31 -0.99 -9.75 24.47
CA TYR A 31 -1.60 -10.92 25.08
C TYR A 31 -3.07 -10.63 25.40
N ALA A 32 -3.92 -11.61 25.15
CA ALA A 32 -5.35 -11.55 25.41
C ALA A 32 -5.85 -12.85 26.04
N THR A 33 -7.05 -12.81 26.61
CA THR A 33 -7.82 -13.98 27.05
C THR A 33 -9.17 -13.98 26.33
N SER A 34 -10.00 -15.00 26.55
CA SER A 34 -11.40 -15.00 26.07
C SER A 34 -12.21 -13.79 26.54
N LYS A 35 -11.77 -13.10 27.61
CA LYS A 35 -12.39 -11.90 28.17
C LYS A 35 -11.82 -10.58 27.62
N GLY A 36 -10.92 -10.62 26.63
CA GLY A 36 -10.35 -9.45 25.97
C GLY A 36 -8.85 -9.26 26.15
N VAL A 37 -8.35 -8.13 25.64
CA VAL A 37 -6.91 -7.78 25.60
C VAL A 37 -6.39 -7.45 27.00
N LEU A 38 -5.33 -8.14 27.43
CA LEU A 38 -4.71 -7.90 28.73
C LEU A 38 -3.71 -6.74 28.67
N GLY A 39 -2.89 -6.68 27.61
CA GLY A 39 -1.82 -5.70 27.48
C GLY A 39 -0.83 -6.05 26.38
N CYS A 40 0.00 -5.08 25.99
CA CYS A 40 1.04 -5.33 25.01
C CYS A 40 2.08 -6.30 25.55
N ARG A 41 2.84 -6.90 24.64
CA ARG A 41 3.83 -7.93 24.94
C ARG A 41 4.81 -7.50 26.04
N GLU A 42 5.33 -6.27 25.97
CA GLU A 42 6.31 -5.77 26.94
C GLU A 42 5.67 -5.47 28.30
N CYS A 43 4.46 -4.90 28.33
CA CYS A 43 3.78 -4.59 29.59
C CYS A 43 3.38 -5.86 30.34
N ILE A 44 2.89 -6.86 29.64
CA ILE A 44 2.53 -8.14 30.25
C ILE A 44 3.78 -8.89 30.69
N ALA A 45 4.86 -8.87 29.92
CA ALA A 45 6.13 -9.45 30.35
C ALA A 45 6.67 -8.77 31.64
N GLN A 46 6.63 -7.44 31.71
CA GLN A 46 7.04 -6.68 32.90
C GLN A 46 6.14 -6.93 34.09
N ALA A 47 4.81 -6.95 33.88
CA ALA A 47 3.84 -7.18 34.93
C ALA A 47 3.88 -8.62 35.47
N LEU A 48 4.00 -9.62 34.59
CA LEU A 48 4.24 -11.02 34.96
C LEU A 48 5.54 -11.16 35.73
N GLN A 49 6.64 -10.53 35.28
CA GLN A 49 7.90 -10.55 36.01
C GLN A 49 7.75 -9.97 37.43
N LYS A 50 7.06 -8.84 37.57
CA LYS A 50 6.81 -8.25 38.90
C LYS A 50 5.99 -9.18 39.80
N GLN A 51 4.98 -9.87 39.25
CA GLN A 51 4.17 -10.81 40.00
C GLN A 51 4.90 -12.11 40.33
N LEU A 52 5.71 -12.66 39.42
CA LEU A 52 6.55 -13.83 39.68
C LEU A 52 7.59 -13.55 40.78
N MET A 53 8.18 -12.35 40.80
CA MET A 53 9.09 -11.91 41.87
C MET A 53 8.34 -11.69 43.20
N ALA A 54 7.11 -11.17 43.15
CA ALA A 54 6.29 -10.86 44.33
C ALA A 54 5.57 -12.10 44.92
N ALA A 55 5.34 -13.16 44.13
CA ALA A 55 4.70 -14.41 44.57
C ALA A 55 5.50 -15.18 45.63
N GLY A 56 6.64 -14.64 46.06
CA GLY A 56 7.49 -15.22 47.09
C GLY A 56 8.36 -16.35 46.54
N LYS A 57 9.35 -16.73 47.34
CA LYS A 57 10.18 -17.90 47.07
C LYS A 57 9.30 -19.15 47.14
N PRO A 58 9.23 -19.98 46.09
CA PRO A 58 8.52 -21.25 46.16
C PRO A 58 9.22 -22.19 47.14
N ASP A 59 8.48 -22.81 48.06
CA ASP A 59 9.00 -23.85 48.95
C ASP A 59 9.08 -25.20 48.21
N TRP A 60 9.81 -25.19 47.09
CA TRP A 60 9.89 -26.31 46.18
C TRP A 60 11.03 -27.24 46.58
N THR A 61 10.79 -28.55 46.47
CA THR A 61 11.87 -29.53 46.45
C THR A 61 12.64 -29.44 45.13
N TRP A 62 13.85 -30.02 45.09
CA TRP A 62 14.61 -30.11 43.86
C TRP A 62 13.87 -30.90 42.77
N GLU A 63 13.14 -31.95 43.15
CA GLU A 63 12.31 -32.77 42.26
C GLU A 63 11.21 -31.92 41.64
N ARG A 64 10.51 -31.10 42.44
CA ARG A 64 9.47 -30.20 41.94
C ARG A 64 10.05 -29.13 41.01
N PHE A 65 11.22 -28.58 41.35
CA PHE A 65 11.91 -27.61 40.51
C PHE A 65 12.34 -28.20 39.16
N THR A 66 12.92 -29.40 39.16
CA THR A 66 13.33 -30.07 37.91
C THR A 66 12.13 -30.46 37.06
N PHE A 67 11.04 -30.91 37.67
CA PHE A 67 9.77 -31.14 36.99
C PHE A 67 9.26 -29.85 36.33
N ALA A 68 9.30 -28.71 37.03
CA ALA A 68 8.87 -27.40 36.50
C ALA A 68 9.63 -26.95 35.24
N LEU A 69 10.87 -27.44 35.04
CA LEU A 69 11.68 -27.19 33.84
C LEU A 69 11.58 -28.31 32.79
N SER A 70 10.86 -29.40 33.06
CA SER A 70 10.63 -30.52 32.13
C SER A 70 9.52 -30.21 31.12
N SER A 71 9.44 -30.93 30.00
CA SER A 71 8.41 -30.71 28.97
C SER A 71 6.95 -30.84 29.46
N GLN A 72 6.71 -31.49 30.59
CA GLN A 72 5.37 -31.77 31.13
C GLN A 72 4.82 -30.67 32.06
N ALA A 73 5.66 -29.71 32.47
CA ALA A 73 5.24 -28.67 33.40
C ALA A 73 4.41 -27.56 32.76
N SER A 74 3.56 -26.95 33.58
CA SER A 74 2.78 -25.77 33.20
C SER A 74 3.70 -24.59 32.87
N MET A 75 3.21 -23.69 32.02
CA MET A 75 3.94 -22.46 31.66
C MET A 75 4.21 -21.57 32.89
N ALA A 76 3.28 -21.54 33.85
CA ALA A 76 3.42 -20.79 35.09
C ALA A 76 4.54 -21.36 35.97
N ASP A 77 4.55 -22.69 36.16
CA ASP A 77 5.60 -23.37 36.93
C ASP A 77 6.98 -23.15 36.32
N ARG A 78 7.10 -23.26 34.99
CA ARG A 78 8.37 -23.04 34.30
C ARG A 78 8.90 -21.62 34.50
N LEU A 79 8.05 -20.61 34.35
CA LEU A 79 8.44 -19.22 34.55
C LEU A 79 8.82 -18.96 36.02
N MET A 80 8.10 -19.56 36.97
CA MET A 80 8.42 -19.48 38.39
C MET A 80 9.80 -20.10 38.70
N ALA A 81 10.08 -21.29 38.13
CA ALA A 81 11.38 -21.96 38.24
C ALA A 81 12.52 -21.09 37.73
N LEU A 82 12.36 -20.49 36.54
CA LEU A 82 13.41 -19.68 35.91
C LEU A 82 13.66 -18.35 36.64
N VAL A 83 12.63 -17.76 37.25
CA VAL A 83 12.78 -16.53 38.05
C VAL A 83 13.46 -16.81 39.40
N HIS A 84 13.13 -17.94 40.04
CA HIS A 84 13.63 -18.30 41.37
C HIS A 84 14.77 -19.33 41.36
N PHE A 85 15.42 -19.55 40.21
CA PHE A 85 16.49 -20.54 40.04
C PHE A 85 17.65 -20.38 41.04
N ASN A 86 17.86 -19.16 41.54
CA ASN A 86 18.89 -18.81 42.52
C ASN A 86 18.87 -19.72 43.75
N HIS A 87 17.71 -20.24 44.15
CA HIS A 87 17.60 -21.14 45.29
C HIS A 87 18.38 -22.45 45.09
N PHE A 88 18.47 -22.93 43.85
CA PHE A 88 19.08 -24.21 43.51
C PHE A 88 20.47 -24.07 42.87
N GLN A 89 21.11 -22.90 42.97
CA GLN A 89 22.44 -22.66 42.38
C GLN A 89 23.51 -23.65 42.83
N GLY A 90 23.37 -24.25 44.02
CA GLY A 90 24.23 -25.34 44.49
C GLY A 90 24.15 -26.63 43.67
N MET A 91 23.04 -26.87 42.95
CA MET A 91 22.74 -28.15 42.32
C MET A 91 23.53 -28.41 41.02
N ALA A 92 24.20 -29.56 40.95
CA ALA A 92 25.09 -29.92 39.83
C ALA A 92 24.42 -29.91 38.45
N LYS A 93 23.15 -30.32 38.37
CA LYS A 93 22.41 -30.44 37.10
C LYS A 93 21.75 -29.13 36.67
N LEU A 94 21.66 -28.11 37.52
CA LEU A 94 20.95 -26.87 37.23
C LEU A 94 21.46 -26.14 35.97
N PRO A 95 22.78 -25.93 35.77
CA PRO A 95 23.28 -25.28 34.55
C PRO A 95 22.80 -25.95 33.27
N LYS A 96 22.76 -27.29 33.23
CA LYS A 96 22.25 -28.02 32.06
C LYS A 96 20.76 -27.76 31.83
N LEU A 97 19.95 -27.79 32.88
CA LEU A 97 18.51 -27.53 32.80
C LEU A 97 18.20 -26.11 32.30
N LEU A 98 18.98 -25.12 32.70
CA LEU A 98 18.84 -23.74 32.20
C LEU A 98 19.18 -23.65 30.70
N VAL A 99 20.26 -24.32 30.27
CA VAL A 99 20.65 -24.39 28.85
C VAL A 99 19.59 -25.08 28.01
N ASP A 100 19.01 -26.16 28.50
CA ASP A 100 17.96 -26.90 27.79
C ASP A 100 16.72 -26.02 27.54
N ASN A 101 16.44 -25.05 28.43
CA ASN A 101 15.34 -24.09 28.30
C ASN A 101 15.63 -22.88 27.38
N LEU A 102 16.88 -22.67 26.93
CA LEU A 102 17.21 -21.61 25.95
C LEU A 102 16.54 -21.84 24.59
N GLY A 103 16.15 -23.08 24.31
CA GLY A 103 15.46 -23.50 23.09
C GLY A 103 13.96 -23.71 23.22
N PHE A 104 13.38 -23.42 24.40
CA PHE A 104 11.98 -23.76 24.69
C PHE A 104 11.03 -23.12 23.68
N GLU A 105 10.27 -23.93 22.95
CA GLU A 105 9.30 -23.49 21.95
C GLU A 105 8.07 -24.38 22.02
N THR A 106 6.90 -23.76 22.17
CA THR A 106 5.57 -24.38 22.09
C THR A 106 4.62 -23.34 21.50
N ASP A 107 3.41 -23.76 21.12
CA ASP A 107 2.36 -22.86 20.59
C ASP A 107 1.88 -21.81 21.61
N HIS A 108 2.27 -21.96 22.88
CA HIS A 108 1.93 -21.00 23.92
C HIS A 108 2.63 -19.66 23.70
N PRO A 109 1.93 -18.51 23.83
CA PRO A 109 2.47 -17.21 23.44
C PRO A 109 3.62 -16.71 24.35
N LEU A 110 3.73 -17.27 25.57
CA LEU A 110 4.82 -16.97 26.51
C LEU A 110 6.12 -17.76 26.27
N SER A 111 6.20 -18.63 25.25
CA SER A 111 7.43 -19.39 24.93
C SER A 111 8.66 -18.50 24.78
N ASN A 112 8.49 -17.30 24.21
CA ASN A 112 9.58 -16.32 24.09
C ASN A 112 10.02 -15.75 25.46
N LEU A 113 9.06 -15.51 26.37
CA LEU A 113 9.38 -15.04 27.72
C LEU A 113 10.16 -16.10 28.52
N VAL A 114 9.83 -17.38 28.35
CA VAL A 114 10.59 -18.49 28.93
C VAL A 114 12.04 -18.47 28.44
N ARG A 115 12.27 -18.39 27.13
CA ARG A 115 13.63 -18.33 26.56
C ARG A 115 14.42 -17.14 27.08
N GLN A 116 13.78 -15.97 27.18
CA GLN A 116 14.40 -14.78 27.75
C GLN A 116 14.77 -14.99 29.23
N LYS A 117 13.92 -15.63 30.03
CA LYS A 117 14.22 -15.91 31.45
C LYS A 117 15.27 -16.99 31.64
N ALA A 118 15.32 -18.00 30.77
CA ALA A 118 16.42 -18.95 30.74
C ALA A 118 17.75 -18.27 30.40
N PHE A 119 17.74 -17.35 29.44
CA PHE A 119 18.91 -16.53 29.11
C PHE A 119 19.35 -15.65 30.29
N ASP A 120 18.41 -14.92 30.93
CA ASP A 120 18.68 -14.09 32.11
C ASP A 120 19.29 -14.95 33.24
N ALA A 121 18.74 -16.15 33.49
CA ALA A 121 19.23 -17.08 34.50
C ALA A 121 20.64 -17.60 34.19
N CYS A 122 20.96 -17.90 32.94
CA CYS A 122 22.32 -18.25 32.52
C CYS A 122 23.29 -17.08 32.76
N CYS A 123 22.92 -15.84 32.40
CA CYS A 123 23.80 -14.68 32.50
C CYS A 123 24.02 -14.20 33.94
N THR A 124 23.06 -14.46 34.83
CA THR A 124 23.09 -14.08 36.25
C THR A 124 23.51 -15.23 37.18
N PHE A 125 23.88 -16.38 36.61
CA PHE A 125 24.36 -17.54 37.36
C PHE A 125 25.66 -17.18 38.12
N LYS A 126 25.71 -17.41 39.44
CA LYS A 126 26.84 -16.98 40.29
C LYS A 126 28.20 -17.57 39.84
N ASP A 127 28.23 -18.86 39.56
CA ASP A 127 29.43 -19.56 39.09
C ASP A 127 29.50 -19.57 37.56
N ARG A 128 30.17 -18.55 37.01
CA ARG A 128 30.27 -18.36 35.55
C ARG A 128 30.95 -19.53 34.84
N ASP A 129 31.99 -20.11 35.43
CA ASP A 129 32.72 -21.22 34.82
C ASP A 129 31.87 -22.49 34.75
N ARG A 130 31.11 -22.77 35.82
CA ARG A 130 30.17 -23.89 35.85
C ARG A 130 29.02 -23.71 34.86
N MET A 131 28.61 -22.48 34.59
CA MET A 131 27.59 -22.16 33.56
C MET A 131 28.16 -22.21 32.13
N LEU A 132 29.39 -21.78 31.92
CA LEU A 132 30.06 -21.81 30.61
C LEU A 132 30.30 -23.25 30.11
N ARG A 133 30.59 -24.20 31.02
CA ARG A 133 30.83 -25.62 30.67
C ARG A 133 29.70 -26.23 29.81
N PRO A 134 28.42 -26.27 30.23
CA PRO A 134 27.35 -26.83 29.42
C PRO A 134 27.06 -26.02 28.14
N LEU A 135 27.24 -24.69 28.13
CA LEU A 135 27.08 -23.86 26.94
C LEU A 135 28.12 -24.19 25.85
N LEU A 136 29.39 -24.31 26.23
CA LEU A 136 30.50 -24.60 25.32
C LEU A 136 30.53 -26.06 24.87
N ASN A 137 30.04 -26.97 25.71
CA ASN A 137 30.02 -28.42 25.43
C ASN A 137 28.72 -28.88 24.74
N HIS A 138 27.77 -27.97 24.48
CA HIS A 138 26.52 -28.30 23.80
C HIS A 138 26.78 -28.63 22.31
N LYS A 139 26.47 -29.87 21.89
CA LYS A 139 26.75 -30.35 20.53
C LYS A 139 25.50 -30.53 19.67
N LYS A 140 24.33 -30.81 20.26
CA LYS A 140 23.08 -31.10 19.55
C LYS A 140 22.05 -30.03 19.89
N TYR A 141 21.62 -29.27 18.89
CA TYR A 141 20.63 -28.21 19.03
C TYR A 141 19.27 -28.72 18.54
N THR A 142 18.23 -28.57 19.33
CA THR A 142 16.86 -28.99 18.95
C THR A 142 16.16 -27.92 18.11
N THR A 143 16.47 -26.64 18.34
CA THR A 143 15.88 -25.51 17.61
C THR A 143 16.95 -24.48 17.23
N TRP A 144 16.67 -23.68 16.20
CA TRP A 144 17.58 -22.59 15.81
C TRP A 144 17.67 -21.52 16.91
N GLN A 145 16.58 -21.32 17.67
CA GLN A 145 16.49 -20.44 18.83
C GLN A 145 17.46 -20.89 19.93
N GLN A 146 17.53 -22.20 20.21
CA GLN A 146 18.47 -22.76 21.18
C GLN A 146 19.91 -22.44 20.79
N LYS A 147 20.24 -22.66 19.50
CA LYS A 147 21.58 -22.41 18.96
C LYS A 147 21.98 -20.94 19.06
N ALA A 148 21.08 -20.02 18.68
CA ALA A 148 21.30 -18.58 18.79
C ALA A 148 21.44 -18.12 20.26
N ASN A 149 20.56 -18.58 21.15
CA ASN A 149 20.57 -18.19 22.56
C ASN A 149 21.77 -18.76 23.33
N ILE A 150 22.27 -19.94 22.96
CA ILE A 150 23.53 -20.49 23.51
C ILE A 150 24.71 -19.61 23.12
N ALA A 151 24.81 -19.19 21.85
CA ALA A 151 25.84 -18.26 21.41
C ALA A 151 25.77 -16.95 22.19
N ARG A 152 24.57 -16.40 22.34
CA ARG A 152 24.31 -15.17 23.10
C ARG A 152 24.71 -15.29 24.56
N ALA A 153 24.32 -16.38 25.23
CA ALA A 153 24.62 -16.59 26.65
C ALA A 153 26.12 -16.81 26.89
N ALA A 154 26.78 -17.62 26.05
CA ALA A 154 28.22 -17.84 26.14
C ALA A 154 29.00 -16.53 25.92
N TYR A 155 28.58 -15.74 24.93
CA TYR A 155 29.17 -14.44 24.63
C TYR A 155 28.92 -13.41 25.73
N CYS A 156 27.74 -13.39 26.35
CA CYS A 156 27.45 -12.51 27.48
C CYS A 156 28.30 -12.83 28.72
N LEU A 157 28.61 -14.11 28.97
CA LEU A 157 29.37 -14.56 30.13
C LEU A 157 30.88 -14.32 29.98
N ALA A 158 31.44 -14.55 28.79
CA ALA A 158 32.88 -14.44 28.56
C ALA A 158 33.23 -14.11 27.09
N PRO A 159 32.98 -12.87 26.62
CA PRO A 159 33.15 -12.49 25.21
C PRO A 159 34.61 -12.54 24.73
N THR A 160 35.58 -12.41 25.64
CA THR A 160 37.02 -12.45 25.37
C THR A 160 37.62 -13.86 25.41
N MET A 161 36.86 -14.88 25.88
CA MET A 161 37.38 -16.24 26.00
C MET A 161 37.52 -16.91 24.62
N ALA A 162 38.68 -17.51 24.35
CA ALA A 162 38.99 -18.13 23.06
C ALA A 162 37.95 -19.18 22.62
N ARG A 163 37.49 -20.03 23.55
CA ARG A 163 36.45 -21.05 23.27
C ARG A 163 35.10 -20.44 22.92
N VAL A 164 34.74 -19.29 23.49
CA VAL A 164 33.51 -18.55 23.19
C VAL A 164 33.61 -17.92 21.80
N LYS A 165 34.76 -17.29 21.47
CA LYS A 165 35.04 -16.78 20.13
C LYS A 165 34.90 -17.89 19.08
N SER A 166 35.50 -19.06 19.29
CA SER A 166 35.37 -20.20 18.38
C SER A 166 33.92 -20.68 18.24
N LEU A 167 33.14 -20.68 19.33
CA LEU A 167 31.71 -21.02 19.29
C LEU A 167 30.93 -20.02 18.43
N VAL A 168 31.13 -18.72 18.63
CA VAL A 168 30.42 -17.64 17.90
C VAL A 168 30.77 -17.65 16.42
N ILE A 169 32.06 -17.76 16.06
CA ILE A 169 32.50 -17.85 14.65
C ILE A 169 31.88 -19.08 13.97
N ARG A 170 31.85 -20.23 14.66
CA ARG A 170 31.23 -21.46 14.12
C ARG A 170 29.73 -21.28 13.90
N ILE A 171 29.03 -20.64 14.84
CA ILE A 171 27.57 -20.39 14.74
C ILE A 171 27.26 -19.31 13.70
N ALA A 172 28.17 -18.36 13.46
CA ALA A 172 28.04 -17.37 12.39
C ALA A 172 28.02 -17.98 10.98
N LYS A 173 28.46 -19.23 10.82
CA LYS A 173 28.44 -19.99 9.56
C LYS A 173 27.28 -20.99 9.49
N ASP A 174 26.30 -20.87 10.38
CA ASP A 174 25.14 -21.77 10.41
C ASP A 174 24.32 -21.70 9.12
N VAL A 175 23.68 -22.81 8.73
CA VAL A 175 22.82 -22.85 7.54
C VAL A 175 21.59 -21.94 7.69
N SER A 176 21.08 -21.76 8.91
CA SER A 176 19.91 -20.92 9.19
C SER A 176 20.28 -19.43 9.18
N PRO A 177 19.65 -18.62 8.32
CA PRO A 177 19.88 -17.17 8.31
C PRO A 177 19.43 -16.49 9.60
N ASN A 178 18.43 -17.04 10.31
CA ASN A 178 18.00 -16.53 11.61
C ASN A 178 19.13 -16.63 12.65
N VAL A 179 19.88 -17.73 12.65
CA VAL A 179 21.01 -17.94 13.57
C VAL A 179 22.13 -16.94 13.27
N ARG A 180 22.47 -16.77 11.99
CA ARG A 180 23.52 -15.82 11.55
C ARG A 180 23.14 -14.37 11.84
N ALA A 181 21.88 -13.99 11.63
CA ALA A 181 21.35 -12.67 11.98
C ALA A 181 21.43 -12.39 13.49
N HIS A 182 21.14 -13.38 14.32
CA HIS A 182 21.31 -13.26 15.77
C HIS A 182 22.79 -13.13 16.17
N VAL A 183 23.71 -13.80 15.48
CA VAL A 183 25.16 -13.61 15.71
C VAL A 183 25.59 -12.19 15.36
N ALA A 184 25.10 -11.61 14.26
CA ALA A 184 25.36 -10.23 13.92
C ALA A 184 24.90 -9.27 15.05
N ASP A 185 23.69 -9.45 15.58
CA ASP A 185 23.17 -8.64 16.70
C ASP A 185 24.01 -8.76 17.98
N ILE A 186 24.56 -9.95 18.26
CA ILE A 186 25.42 -10.21 19.43
C ILE A 186 26.71 -9.38 19.35
N ILE A 187 27.37 -9.37 18.18
CA ILE A 187 28.72 -8.81 18.02
C ILE A 187 28.74 -7.36 17.49
N GLN A 188 27.58 -6.79 17.12
CA GLN A 188 27.47 -5.49 16.43
C GLN A 188 28.16 -4.31 17.14
N ASN A 189 28.24 -4.34 18.48
CA ASN A 189 28.85 -3.27 19.28
C ASN A 189 30.26 -3.64 19.78
N ASP A 190 30.80 -4.79 19.38
CA ASP A 190 32.10 -5.25 19.83
C ASP A 190 33.23 -4.60 19.02
N THR A 191 34.14 -3.93 19.72
CA THR A 191 35.29 -3.25 19.12
C THR A 191 36.47 -4.18 18.83
N ASN A 192 36.41 -5.45 19.26
CA ASN A 192 37.46 -6.43 19.00
C ASN A 192 37.61 -6.72 17.49
N GLY A 193 38.86 -6.78 17.00
CA GLY A 193 39.15 -6.92 15.57
C GLY A 193 38.52 -8.16 14.91
N TRP A 194 38.45 -9.29 15.63
CA TRP A 194 37.81 -10.51 15.11
C TRP A 194 36.29 -10.38 14.98
N ALA A 195 35.65 -9.66 15.91
CA ALA A 195 34.21 -9.45 15.92
C ALA A 195 33.81 -8.47 14.82
N ARG A 196 34.59 -7.41 14.61
CA ARG A 196 34.44 -6.49 13.46
C ARG A 196 34.58 -7.21 12.12
N SER A 197 35.64 -8.01 11.95
CA SER A 197 35.85 -8.78 10.73
C SER A 197 34.70 -9.77 10.47
N LEU A 198 34.21 -10.44 11.51
CA LEU A 198 33.05 -11.33 11.39
C LEU A 198 31.75 -10.58 11.09
N PHE A 199 31.55 -9.39 11.68
CA PHE A 199 30.39 -8.55 11.42
C PHE A 199 30.39 -8.00 9.98
N GLU A 200 31.56 -7.63 9.47
CA GLU A 200 31.75 -7.26 8.06
C GLU A 200 31.45 -8.42 7.11
N GLU A 201 31.88 -9.64 7.44
CA GLU A 201 31.53 -10.85 6.68
C GLU A 201 30.01 -11.06 6.64
N LEU A 202 29.33 -10.95 7.79
CA LEU A 202 27.87 -11.07 7.90
C LEU A 202 27.11 -9.93 7.21
N SER A 203 27.68 -8.73 7.14
CA SER A 203 27.08 -7.61 6.40
C SER A 203 27.00 -7.86 4.89
N ARG A 204 27.83 -8.78 4.38
CA ARG A 204 27.87 -9.23 2.98
C ARG A 204 27.22 -10.60 2.80
N ASP A 205 26.51 -11.13 3.80
CA ASP A 205 25.85 -12.43 3.73
C ASP A 205 24.90 -12.49 2.53
N LYS A 206 24.80 -13.67 1.89
CA LYS A 206 23.93 -13.87 0.73
C LYS A 206 22.44 -13.69 1.08
N ASN A 207 22.05 -13.97 2.32
CA ASN A 207 20.67 -13.85 2.79
C ASN A 207 20.35 -12.42 3.28
N PRO A 208 19.27 -11.79 2.78
CA PRO A 208 18.93 -10.41 3.13
C PRO A 208 18.60 -10.20 4.62
N LEU A 209 18.09 -11.21 5.32
CA LEU A 209 17.73 -11.12 6.74
C LEU A 209 18.98 -10.89 7.62
N VAL A 210 20.11 -11.50 7.25
CA VAL A 210 21.39 -11.32 7.93
C VAL A 210 21.96 -9.93 7.64
N ARG A 211 21.88 -9.48 6.38
CA ARG A 211 22.31 -8.11 6.00
C ARG A 211 21.51 -7.04 6.73
N GLU A 212 20.20 -7.23 6.88
CA GLU A 212 19.32 -6.31 7.61
C GLU A 212 19.67 -6.24 9.10
N ALA A 213 20.03 -7.37 9.72
CA ALA A 213 20.49 -7.40 11.11
C ALA A 213 21.76 -6.54 11.31
N CYS A 214 22.63 -6.46 10.29
CA CYS A 214 23.81 -5.60 10.32
C CYS A 214 23.51 -4.11 10.07
N LEU A 215 22.31 -3.75 9.56
CA LEU A 215 21.92 -2.37 9.22
C LEU A 215 21.19 -1.62 10.36
N LYS A 216 20.75 -2.32 11.42
CA LYS A 216 19.87 -1.76 12.48
C LYS A 216 20.47 -0.64 13.36
N LYS A 217 21.60 -0.02 12.99
CA LYS A 217 22.12 1.20 13.66
C LYS A 217 23.01 2.13 12.82
N THR A 218 23.07 1.99 11.49
CA THR A 218 23.87 2.89 10.64
C THR A 218 23.25 4.30 10.50
N THR A 219 22.08 4.56 11.09
CA THR A 219 21.40 5.87 11.06
C THR A 219 21.83 6.84 12.18
N SER A 220 22.80 6.51 13.05
CA SER A 220 23.18 7.40 14.16
C SER A 220 24.64 7.88 14.26
N PHE A 221 25.53 7.54 13.30
CA PHE A 221 26.94 7.96 13.40
C PHE A 221 27.51 8.72 12.18
N ASP A 222 26.88 8.68 11.00
CA ASP A 222 27.45 9.32 9.80
C ASP A 222 26.99 10.76 9.53
N THR A 223 26.18 11.37 10.39
CA THR A 223 25.70 12.77 10.22
C THR A 223 26.36 13.80 11.14
N MET A 224 27.35 13.44 11.96
CA MET A 224 28.03 14.41 12.85
C MET A 224 29.43 14.86 12.40
N ASN A 225 30.02 14.30 11.35
CA ASN A 225 31.41 14.63 10.95
C ASN A 225 31.56 15.45 9.66
N ALA A 226 30.47 15.93 9.04
CA ALA A 226 30.54 16.70 7.80
C ALA A 226 30.42 18.24 7.95
N PHE A 227 30.31 18.77 9.18
CA PHE A 227 30.09 20.22 9.41
C PHE A 227 31.15 20.94 10.27
N THR A 228 32.31 20.35 10.54
CA THR A 228 33.41 20.98 11.31
C THR A 228 34.70 21.14 10.53
N LYS A 229 34.63 21.42 9.22
CA LYS A 229 35.76 21.93 8.43
C LYS A 229 35.31 22.97 7.41
N ASN A 230 35.10 24.19 7.87
CA ASN A 230 35.45 25.43 7.15
C ASN A 230 34.92 26.62 7.96
N ASP A 231 35.76 27.12 8.86
CA ASP A 231 35.89 28.56 9.15
C ASP A 231 36.97 28.73 10.22
N ASN A 232 38.22 28.54 9.80
CA ASN A 232 39.39 29.02 10.54
C ASN A 232 40.18 29.93 9.60
N ASN A 233 39.68 31.15 9.40
CA ASN A 233 40.52 32.26 8.98
C ASN A 233 39.82 33.58 9.28
N THR A 234 40.04 34.13 10.47
CA THR A 234 40.37 35.56 10.64
C THR A 234 40.73 35.91 12.09
N LYS A 235 41.98 36.35 12.26
CA LYS A 235 42.46 37.41 13.17
C LYS A 235 42.34 37.19 14.68
N LYS A 236 43.45 36.65 15.24
CA LYS A 236 44.00 37.06 16.53
C LYS A 236 44.05 38.59 16.63
N LYS A 237 43.33 39.17 17.60
CA LYS A 237 43.72 40.45 18.23
C LYS A 237 43.69 40.26 19.74
N THR A 238 44.86 40.50 20.30
CA THR A 238 45.19 40.68 21.72
C THR A 238 44.18 41.57 22.43
N ARG A 239 43.79 41.19 23.66
CA ARG A 239 43.23 42.16 24.61
C ARG A 239 43.80 41.94 26.01
N VAL A 240 44.63 42.93 26.38
CA VAL A 240 45.06 43.31 27.71
C VAL A 240 43.84 43.59 28.60
N GLY A 241 43.98 43.33 29.89
CA GLY A 241 42.91 43.45 30.88
C GLY A 241 42.35 44.87 31.05
N SER A 242 41.13 44.93 31.54
CA SER A 242 40.68 46.03 32.40
C SER A 242 39.52 45.56 33.26
N ASN A 243 39.66 45.81 34.56
CA ASN A 243 38.60 45.72 35.56
C ASN A 243 37.50 46.74 35.24
N SER A 244 36.25 46.30 35.18
CA SER A 244 35.12 47.15 35.56
C SER A 244 34.06 46.29 36.24
N LYS A 245 33.72 46.68 37.48
CA LYS A 245 32.68 46.06 38.30
C LYS A 245 31.32 46.29 37.63
N ALA A 246 30.63 45.21 37.27
CA ALA A 246 29.22 45.25 36.88
C ALA A 246 28.32 45.13 38.12
N PRO A 247 27.18 45.84 38.18
CA PRO A 247 26.25 45.81 39.30
C PRO A 247 25.54 44.44 39.43
N PRO A 248 24.98 44.09 40.60
CA PRO A 248 24.50 42.74 40.86
C PRO A 248 23.32 42.40 39.95
N LYS A 249 23.52 41.41 39.08
CA LYS A 249 22.44 40.82 38.29
C LYS A 249 21.43 40.20 39.25
N LYS A 250 20.16 40.61 39.15
CA LYS A 250 19.01 39.84 39.67
C LYS A 250 19.19 38.39 39.19
N LYS A 251 19.14 37.44 40.12
CA LYS A 251 19.24 36.00 39.84
C LYS A 251 18.07 35.60 38.93
N THR A 252 18.27 35.60 37.62
CA THR A 252 17.35 34.96 36.68
C THR A 252 17.46 33.45 36.85
N ARG A 253 16.31 32.79 36.98
CA ARG A 253 16.20 31.33 37.05
C ARG A 253 16.91 30.72 35.82
N PRO A 254 17.76 29.70 35.98
CA PRO A 254 18.43 29.09 34.84
C PRO A 254 17.41 28.43 33.90
N HIS A 255 17.46 28.79 32.62
CA HIS A 255 16.57 28.24 31.60
C HIS A 255 16.75 26.73 31.46
N ASN A 256 15.64 26.00 31.35
CA ASN A 256 15.65 24.58 31.04
C ASN A 256 16.06 24.34 29.55
N PRO A 257 16.34 23.09 29.14
CA PRO A 257 16.76 22.79 27.76
C PRO A 257 15.76 23.24 26.67
N ILE A 258 14.46 23.24 26.97
CA ILE A 258 13.39 23.66 26.04
C ILE A 258 13.41 25.19 25.88
N GLU A 259 13.48 25.92 26.99
CA GLU A 259 13.56 27.39 27.02
C GLU A 259 14.80 27.91 26.29
N ASN A 260 15.96 27.28 26.53
CA ASN A 260 17.18 27.60 25.81
C ASN A 260 17.05 27.36 24.30
N ARG A 261 16.25 26.36 23.90
CA ARG A 261 15.98 26.09 22.49
C ARG A 261 15.04 27.13 21.90
N ILE A 262 13.95 27.48 22.58
CA ILE A 262 13.02 28.54 22.18
C ILE A 262 13.76 29.85 21.94
N LYS A 263 14.61 30.27 22.89
CA LYS A 263 15.38 31.52 22.82
C LYS A 263 16.34 31.58 21.62
N ARG A 264 16.82 30.42 21.14
CA ARG A 264 17.70 30.30 19.96
C ARG A 264 16.92 30.12 18.65
N SER A 265 15.71 29.61 18.73
CA SER A 265 14.92 29.16 17.58
C SER A 265 13.87 30.16 17.15
N LEU A 266 13.22 30.87 18.07
CA LEU A 266 12.12 31.78 17.75
C LEU A 266 12.58 33.24 17.74
N THR A 267 12.15 33.95 16.70
CA THR A 267 12.04 35.39 16.69
C THR A 267 10.59 35.75 16.96
N PHE A 268 10.36 36.79 17.76
CA PHE A 268 9.01 37.24 18.12
C PHE A 268 8.71 38.54 17.38
N PRO A 269 8.18 38.50 16.14
CA PRO A 269 7.92 39.70 15.34
C PRO A 269 6.90 40.65 15.98
N SER A 270 6.10 40.18 16.95
CA SER A 270 5.28 41.00 17.85
C SER A 270 5.07 40.28 19.18
N LEU A 271 6.03 40.44 20.11
CA LEU A 271 6.00 39.84 21.47
C LEU A 271 4.64 40.04 22.14
N GLU A 272 4.13 41.27 22.08
CA GLU A 272 2.89 41.67 22.75
C GLU A 272 1.69 40.87 22.27
N LYS A 273 1.50 40.79 20.95
CA LYS A 273 0.39 40.06 20.31
C LYS A 273 0.44 38.56 20.56
N ILE A 274 1.64 37.96 20.57
CA ILE A 274 1.79 36.52 20.81
C ILE A 274 1.39 36.19 22.25
N TYR A 275 1.81 37.02 23.20
CA TYR A 275 1.43 36.86 24.59
C TYR A 275 -0.09 36.98 24.78
N GLU A 276 -0.67 38.10 24.37
CA GLU A 276 -2.09 38.42 24.56
C GLU A 276 -3.01 37.37 23.93
N ARG A 277 -2.72 36.95 22.70
CA ARG A 277 -3.58 36.02 21.95
C ARG A 277 -3.42 34.57 22.39
N TYR A 278 -2.20 34.15 22.69
CA TYR A 278 -1.87 32.72 22.77
C TYR A 278 -1.35 32.25 24.12
N LEU A 279 -0.82 33.12 24.98
CA LEU A 279 -0.11 32.70 26.19
C LEU A 279 -0.67 33.29 27.49
N ALA A 280 -1.45 34.38 27.42
CA ALA A 280 -1.96 35.10 28.60
C ALA A 280 -2.82 34.23 29.55
N HIS A 281 -3.40 33.14 29.04
CA HIS A 281 -4.20 32.20 29.84
C HIS A 281 -3.35 31.13 30.56
N ILE A 282 -2.08 30.96 30.20
CA ILE A 282 -1.22 29.89 30.73
C ILE A 282 -0.79 30.12 32.18
N PRO A 283 -0.40 31.34 32.63
CA PRO A 283 0.03 31.59 34.01
C PRO A 283 -0.94 31.06 35.06
N ASP A 284 -2.24 31.24 34.85
CA ASP A 284 -3.30 30.80 35.79
C ASP A 284 -3.54 29.28 35.76
N LEU A 285 -2.96 28.56 34.80
CA LEU A 285 -3.03 27.11 34.65
C LEU A 285 -1.77 26.40 35.16
N LEU A 286 -0.76 27.14 35.64
CA LEU A 286 0.47 26.57 36.19
C LEU A 286 0.22 26.00 37.60
N ASP A 287 0.93 24.92 37.94
CA ASP A 287 0.78 24.26 39.24
C ASP A 287 1.20 25.20 40.38
N PRO A 288 0.27 25.60 41.28
CA PRO A 288 0.57 26.52 42.38
C PRO A 288 1.53 25.91 43.42
N LYS A 289 1.82 24.59 43.35
CA LYS A 289 2.88 23.96 44.16
C LYS A 289 4.28 24.16 43.58
N GLN A 290 4.39 24.53 42.31
CA GLN A 290 5.66 24.72 41.60
C GLN A 290 6.05 26.21 41.45
N TYR A 291 5.10 27.12 41.65
CA TYR A 291 5.28 28.55 41.45
C TYR A 291 4.71 29.34 42.62
N ALA A 292 5.51 30.26 43.17
CA ALA A 292 5.01 31.22 44.16
C ALA A 292 4.06 32.25 43.50
N PRO A 293 3.09 32.83 44.24
CA PRO A 293 2.16 33.83 43.70
C PRO A 293 2.86 35.01 43.00
N GLY A 294 3.98 35.48 43.55
CA GLY A 294 4.78 36.54 42.94
C GLY A 294 5.46 36.15 41.62
N GLU A 295 5.81 34.86 41.45
CA GLU A 295 6.37 34.36 40.19
C GLU A 295 5.29 34.25 39.10
N ILE A 296 4.06 33.88 39.47
CA ILE A 296 2.92 33.87 38.54
C ILE A 296 2.60 35.30 38.08
N GLU A 297 2.59 36.27 38.99
CA GLU A 297 2.40 37.69 38.63
C GLU A 297 3.55 38.25 37.79
N ASP A 298 4.78 37.76 37.97
CA ASP A 298 5.89 38.11 37.08
C ASP A 298 5.73 37.50 35.67
N LEU A 299 5.18 36.28 35.54
CA LEU A 299 4.87 35.67 34.25
C LEU A 299 3.68 36.33 33.55
N LYS A 300 2.84 37.07 34.30
CA LYS A 300 1.81 37.94 33.74
C LYS A 300 2.37 39.21 33.08
N LYS A 301 3.61 39.58 33.40
CA LYS A 301 4.31 40.69 32.74
C LYS A 301 4.75 40.22 31.36
N ASN A 302 4.26 40.90 30.31
CA ASN A 302 4.51 40.60 28.91
C ASN A 302 5.97 40.89 28.51
N THR A 303 6.89 40.01 28.92
CA THR A 303 8.33 40.10 28.64
C THR A 303 8.78 38.94 27.77
N GLN A 304 9.90 39.11 27.07
CA GLN A 304 10.51 38.03 26.29
C GLN A 304 10.87 36.82 27.17
N GLU A 305 11.30 37.05 28.41
CA GLU A 305 11.59 35.96 29.37
C GLU A 305 10.31 35.22 29.75
N SER A 306 9.21 35.94 30.01
CA SER A 306 7.90 35.35 30.32
C SER A 306 7.38 34.51 29.15
N LEU A 307 7.47 34.99 27.89
CA LEU A 307 7.09 34.19 26.72
C LEU A 307 7.90 32.90 26.58
N VAL A 308 9.23 33.00 26.68
CA VAL A 308 10.12 31.85 26.57
C VAL A 308 9.78 30.82 27.63
N HIS A 309 9.51 31.27 28.86
CA HIS A 309 9.13 30.38 29.96
C HIS A 309 7.76 29.73 29.73
N LEU A 310 6.72 30.50 29.42
CA LEU A 310 5.36 29.99 29.17
C LEU A 310 5.31 29.03 27.98
N LEU A 311 6.00 29.34 26.89
CA LEU A 311 6.15 28.41 25.76
C LEU A 311 6.96 27.17 26.13
N GLY A 312 7.97 27.31 26.99
CA GLY A 312 8.74 26.19 27.53
C GLY A 312 7.86 25.24 28.33
N GLN A 313 6.98 25.78 29.19
CA GLN A 313 5.99 24.99 29.93
C GLN A 313 4.98 24.33 28.99
N ALA A 314 4.46 25.06 28.00
CA ALA A 314 3.52 24.51 27.02
C ALA A 314 4.16 23.38 26.20
N LEU A 315 5.38 23.55 25.68
CA LEU A 315 6.09 22.51 24.95
C LEU A 315 6.52 21.31 25.81
N GLY A 316 6.42 21.43 27.14
CA GLY A 316 6.58 20.33 28.10
C GLY A 316 5.27 19.66 28.53
N ASN A 317 4.10 20.22 28.21
CA ASN A 317 2.80 19.77 28.71
C ASN A 317 1.73 19.76 27.62
N LYS A 318 1.21 18.57 27.31
CA LYS A 318 0.20 18.36 26.24
C LYS A 318 -1.07 19.22 26.42
N MET A 319 -1.58 19.41 27.65
CA MET A 319 -2.77 20.23 27.87
C MET A 319 -2.51 21.71 27.61
N LEU A 320 -1.41 22.25 28.14
CA LEU A 320 -1.06 23.65 27.95
C LEU A 320 -0.79 23.96 26.48
N PHE A 321 -0.15 23.04 25.75
CA PHE A 321 0.06 23.20 24.31
C PHE A 321 -1.24 23.12 23.50
N ALA A 322 -2.17 22.23 23.87
CA ALA A 322 -3.47 22.14 23.22
C ALA A 322 -4.24 23.48 23.30
N GLY A 323 -4.21 24.14 24.47
CA GLY A 323 -4.81 25.47 24.65
C GLY A 323 -4.22 26.56 23.73
N ILE A 324 -2.93 26.45 23.36
CA ILE A 324 -2.32 27.33 22.35
C ILE A 324 -2.88 26.99 20.96
N VAL A 325 -2.88 25.70 20.58
CA VAL A 325 -3.32 25.25 19.25
C VAL A 325 -4.79 25.60 18.98
N GLU A 326 -5.66 25.49 19.98
CA GLU A 326 -7.08 25.86 19.90
C GLU A 326 -7.30 27.35 19.63
N ARG A 327 -6.38 28.21 20.10
CA ARG A 327 -6.43 29.67 19.89
C ARG A 327 -5.79 30.11 18.57
N LEU A 328 -4.94 29.27 17.96
CA LEU A 328 -4.37 29.57 16.64
C LEU A 328 -5.46 29.69 15.58
N PRO A 329 -5.38 30.67 14.66
CA PRO A 329 -6.27 30.75 13.52
C PRO A 329 -6.23 29.46 12.70
N LYS A 330 -7.38 29.09 12.11
CA LYS A 330 -7.54 27.85 11.33
C LYS A 330 -6.41 27.64 10.32
N ARG A 331 -6.03 28.70 9.58
CA ARG A 331 -4.94 28.66 8.59
C ARG A 331 -3.57 28.26 9.17
N ALA A 332 -3.19 28.82 10.32
CA ALA A 332 -1.93 28.50 10.98
C ALA A 332 -1.95 27.08 11.57
N ARG A 333 -3.10 26.67 12.12
CA ARG A 333 -3.33 25.31 12.63
C ARG A 333 -3.23 24.26 11.52
N ASP A 334 -3.88 24.48 10.38
CA ASP A 334 -3.85 23.56 9.24
C ASP A 334 -2.42 23.39 8.72
N LEU A 335 -1.66 24.48 8.59
CA LEU A 335 -0.25 24.42 8.20
C LEU A 335 0.61 23.70 9.23
N LEU A 336 0.31 23.82 10.53
CA LEU A 336 1.04 23.11 11.57
C LEU A 336 0.90 21.60 11.40
N TYR A 337 -0.30 21.13 11.06
CA TYR A 337 -0.57 19.73 10.76
C TYR A 337 0.02 19.30 9.40
N ILE A 338 -0.09 20.13 8.35
CA ILE A 338 0.49 19.85 7.03
C ILE A 338 2.03 19.74 7.09
N CYS A 339 2.69 20.60 7.87
CA CYS A 339 4.15 20.61 8.01
C CYS A 339 4.68 19.58 9.00
N LYS A 340 3.83 18.94 9.81
CA LYS A 340 4.20 17.94 10.83
C LYS A 340 5.10 16.82 10.26
N ASP A 341 4.78 16.36 9.06
CA ASP A 341 5.39 15.18 8.44
C ASP A 341 6.58 15.51 7.50
N LYS A 342 6.88 16.81 7.30
CA LYS A 342 7.88 17.29 6.35
C LYS A 342 9.01 17.99 7.11
N THR A 343 10.00 17.21 7.55
CA THR A 343 11.17 17.63 8.35
C THR A 343 11.97 18.81 7.77
N TYR A 344 11.82 19.10 6.47
CA TYR A 344 12.58 20.12 5.74
C TYR A 344 11.72 21.28 5.18
N GLY A 345 10.47 21.41 5.60
CA GLY A 345 9.56 22.45 5.11
C GLY A 345 8.94 22.14 3.74
N LEU A 346 7.98 22.97 3.35
CA LEU A 346 7.26 22.94 2.09
C LEU A 346 7.46 24.25 1.36
N ASP A 347 7.50 24.17 0.04
CA ASP A 347 7.34 25.34 -0.82
C ASP A 347 6.02 26.08 -0.48
N LEU A 348 6.02 27.41 -0.43
CA LEU A 348 4.87 28.20 0.02
C LEU A 348 3.65 28.01 -0.87
N TYR A 349 3.84 27.91 -2.18
CA TYR A 349 2.76 27.62 -3.11
C TYR A 349 2.16 26.24 -2.80
N MET A 350 3.02 25.24 -2.61
CA MET A 350 2.59 23.88 -2.26
C MET A 350 1.88 23.80 -0.91
N ALA A 351 2.36 24.54 0.10
CA ALA A 351 1.74 24.61 1.42
C ALA A 351 0.34 25.22 1.35
N GLU A 352 0.19 26.30 0.60
CA GLU A 352 -1.11 26.96 0.40
C GLU A 352 -2.07 26.09 -0.43
N LEU A 353 -1.60 25.42 -1.49
CA LEU A 353 -2.43 24.47 -2.23
C LEU A 353 -2.93 23.33 -1.36
N LYS A 354 -2.07 22.75 -0.50
CA LYS A 354 -2.48 21.69 0.44
C LYS A 354 -3.49 22.18 1.45
N ARG A 355 -3.38 23.42 1.93
CA ARG A 355 -4.38 24.05 2.80
C ARG A 355 -5.72 24.22 2.08
N ILE A 356 -5.72 24.76 0.86
CA ILE A 356 -6.93 24.95 0.05
C ILE A 356 -7.62 23.61 -0.21
N GLN A 357 -6.85 22.59 -0.62
CA GLN A 357 -7.32 21.22 -0.75
C GLN A 357 -7.90 20.72 0.56
N ALA A 358 -7.30 21.07 1.70
CA ALA A 358 -7.78 20.65 3.01
C ALA A 358 -9.06 21.29 3.48
N MET A 359 -9.30 22.52 3.06
CA MET A 359 -10.51 23.24 3.37
C MET A 359 -11.58 23.06 2.28
N GLU A 360 -11.29 22.28 1.23
CA GLU A 360 -12.12 22.12 0.04
C GLU A 360 -12.53 23.46 -0.58
N GLU A 361 -11.63 24.43 -0.53
CA GLU A 361 -11.84 25.76 -1.09
C GLU A 361 -11.55 25.77 -2.61
N ALA A 362 -12.10 26.76 -3.32
CA ALA A 362 -11.76 26.98 -4.72
C ALA A 362 -10.28 27.32 -4.88
N PHE A 363 -9.60 26.65 -5.81
CA PHE A 363 -8.19 26.92 -6.09
C PHE A 363 -8.04 28.24 -6.85
N PRO A 364 -7.22 29.19 -6.36
CA PRO A 364 -6.93 30.41 -7.08
C PRO A 364 -6.05 30.11 -8.31
N PRO A 365 -6.20 30.85 -9.41
CA PRO A 365 -5.47 30.61 -10.64
C PRO A 365 -3.96 30.90 -10.53
N ALA A 366 -3.52 31.72 -9.57
CA ALA A 366 -2.13 31.93 -9.22
C ALA A 366 -1.99 32.38 -7.75
N ILE A 367 -1.02 31.80 -7.03
CA ILE A 367 -0.65 32.25 -5.69
C ILE A 367 0.69 32.98 -5.81
N ASP A 368 0.72 34.26 -5.42
CA ASP A 368 1.97 35.02 -5.32
C ASP A 368 2.70 34.61 -4.04
N GLU A 369 3.65 33.68 -4.18
CA GLU A 369 4.50 33.20 -3.08
C GLU A 369 5.26 34.34 -2.39
N GLY A 370 5.67 35.37 -3.13
CA GLY A 370 6.43 36.49 -2.60
C GLY A 370 5.58 37.41 -1.72
N ALA A 371 4.35 37.70 -2.14
CA ALA A 371 3.37 38.40 -1.32
C ALA A 371 2.99 37.58 -0.09
N LEU A 372 2.78 36.27 -0.25
CA LEU A 372 2.45 35.35 0.84
C LEU A 372 3.57 35.29 1.87
N TYR A 373 4.82 35.14 1.42
CA TYR A 373 6.01 35.16 2.25
C TYR A 373 6.10 36.45 3.07
N LYS A 374 5.99 37.61 2.40
CA LYS A 374 6.07 38.93 3.06
C LYS A 374 4.97 39.10 4.12
N LYS A 375 3.77 38.59 3.84
CA LYS A 375 2.63 38.63 4.74
C LYS A 375 2.85 37.71 5.95
N TRP A 376 3.12 36.43 5.73
CA TRP A 376 3.16 35.43 6.81
C TRP A 376 4.43 35.51 7.66
N SER A 377 5.58 35.87 7.08
CA SER A 377 6.85 35.98 7.84
C SER A 377 6.85 37.06 8.91
N LYS A 378 5.90 38.01 8.85
CA LYS A 378 5.71 39.08 9.83
C LYS A 378 4.47 38.90 10.70
N ASP A 379 3.65 37.90 10.41
CA ASP A 379 2.37 37.70 11.07
C ASP A 379 2.58 36.90 12.37
N PRO A 380 2.18 37.43 13.54
CA PRO A 380 2.36 36.76 14.83
C PRO A 380 1.64 35.41 14.90
N ASP A 381 0.65 35.15 14.05
CA ASP A 381 -0.11 33.90 14.05
C ASP A 381 0.72 32.71 13.52
N PHE A 382 1.85 32.98 12.86
CA PHE A 382 2.75 31.98 12.28
C PHE A 382 4.09 31.85 13.04
N PHE A 383 4.12 32.23 14.33
CA PHE A 383 5.35 32.26 15.12
C PHE A 383 6.03 30.89 15.34
N PHE A 384 5.35 29.76 15.08
CA PHE A 384 5.97 28.42 15.11
C PHE A 384 6.75 28.06 13.83
N PHE A 385 6.60 28.85 12.78
CA PHE A 385 7.14 28.55 11.46
C PHE A 385 8.42 29.34 11.16
N VAL A 386 9.29 28.73 10.38
CA VAL A 386 10.47 29.36 9.77
C VAL A 386 10.19 29.57 8.30
N PHE A 387 10.51 30.76 7.83
CA PHE A 387 10.35 31.20 6.45
C PHE A 387 11.72 31.37 5.83
N ASN A 388 12.02 30.59 4.80
CA ASN A 388 13.32 30.59 4.14
C ASN A 388 13.20 30.98 2.67
N THR A 389 14.22 31.64 2.15
CA THR A 389 14.38 31.88 0.70
C THR A 389 15.54 31.05 0.19
N ARG A 390 15.28 30.14 -0.76
CA ARG A 390 16.32 29.35 -1.41
C ARG A 390 16.61 29.92 -2.79
N ARG A 391 17.86 30.32 -3.04
CA ARG A 391 18.31 30.72 -4.38
C ARG A 391 18.39 29.47 -5.26
N SER A 392 17.73 29.49 -6.42
CA SER A 392 17.93 28.47 -7.44
C SER A 392 19.36 28.58 -7.99
N TYR A 393 20.04 27.44 -8.16
CA TYR A 393 21.37 27.37 -8.78
C TYR A 393 21.36 27.73 -10.28
N SER A 394 20.19 27.75 -10.93
CA SER A 394 20.05 28.31 -12.27
C SER A 394 19.91 29.83 -12.13
N GLY A 395 20.94 30.58 -12.50
CA GLY A 395 21.08 32.04 -12.36
C GLY A 395 20.04 32.94 -13.04
N TYR A 396 18.81 32.47 -13.26
CA TYR A 396 17.69 33.24 -13.79
C TYR A 396 16.41 32.98 -13.00
N ARG A 397 16.10 33.95 -12.11
CA ARG A 397 14.76 34.54 -11.88
C ARG A 397 13.72 33.95 -10.90
N THR A 398 13.98 32.98 -10.03
CA THR A 398 13.03 32.73 -8.91
C THR A 398 13.74 32.39 -7.58
N ASN A 399 13.50 33.22 -6.56
CA ASN A 399 13.68 32.80 -5.17
C ASN A 399 12.56 31.81 -4.87
N LYS A 400 12.87 30.59 -4.42
CA LYS A 400 11.86 29.70 -3.85
C LYS A 400 11.62 30.09 -2.40
N PHE A 401 10.36 30.25 -2.02
CA PHE A 401 9.98 30.58 -0.65
C PHE A 401 9.46 29.31 0.04
N GLU A 402 10.07 28.95 1.16
CA GLU A 402 9.74 27.74 1.91
C GLU A 402 9.21 28.11 3.30
N ILE A 403 8.22 27.35 3.78
CA ILE A 403 7.71 27.38 5.15
C ILE A 403 7.86 26.01 5.82
N GLY A 404 8.31 25.98 7.06
CA GLY A 404 8.35 24.75 7.85
C GLY A 404 8.24 25.03 9.33
N ILE A 405 7.95 24.00 10.12
CA ILE A 405 8.06 24.11 11.59
C ILE A 405 9.53 24.35 11.93
N ASN A 406 9.79 25.22 12.91
CA ASN A 406 11.15 25.47 13.35
C ASN A 406 11.87 24.14 13.72
N PRO A 407 12.99 23.79 13.08
CA PRO A 407 13.66 22.50 13.32
C PRO A 407 14.12 22.31 14.77
N GLY A 408 14.39 23.42 15.47
CA GLY A 408 14.72 23.38 16.88
C GLY A 408 13.54 23.05 17.80
N LEU A 409 12.33 23.39 17.40
CA LEU A 409 11.09 23.13 18.15
C LEU A 409 10.37 21.86 17.72
N LEU A 410 10.55 21.42 16.47
CA LEU A 410 9.86 20.28 15.88
C LEU A 410 9.87 19.03 16.80
N PRO A 411 10.99 18.59 17.40
CA PRO A 411 10.99 17.42 18.27
C PRO A 411 10.15 17.57 19.55
N TYR A 412 9.91 18.79 20.00
CA TYR A 412 9.07 19.09 21.16
C TYR A 412 7.61 19.18 20.74
N ILE A 413 7.32 19.94 19.68
CA ILE A 413 5.97 20.07 19.11
C ILE A 413 5.42 18.67 18.76
N LEU A 414 6.19 17.80 18.10
CA LEU A 414 5.73 16.44 17.77
C LEU A 414 5.33 15.58 18.98
N LYS A 415 5.84 15.88 20.19
CA LYS A 415 5.50 15.16 21.42
C LYS A 415 4.21 15.66 22.07
N VAL A 416 3.89 16.95 21.91
CA VAL A 416 2.78 17.61 22.62
C VAL A 416 1.66 18.09 21.70
N LEU A 417 1.88 18.14 20.38
CA LEU A 417 0.87 18.51 19.40
C LEU A 417 -0.34 17.58 19.56
N PRO A 418 -1.54 18.10 19.91
CA PRO A 418 -2.73 17.28 19.94
C PRO A 418 -2.93 16.66 18.56
N ASP A 419 -3.44 15.43 18.53
CA ASP A 419 -3.95 14.89 17.28
C ASP A 419 -5.02 15.88 16.77
N PRO A 420 -5.03 16.21 15.47
CA PRO A 420 -6.08 17.08 14.97
C PRO A 420 -7.42 16.42 15.28
N ASP A 421 -8.45 17.23 15.54
CA ASP A 421 -9.80 16.70 15.65
C ASP A 421 -10.05 15.82 14.42
N PRO A 422 -10.51 14.56 14.61
CA PRO A 422 -10.81 13.71 13.48
C PRO A 422 -11.75 14.52 12.57
N PRO A 423 -11.46 14.61 11.26
CA PRO A 423 -12.30 15.38 10.36
C PRO A 423 -13.73 14.92 10.58
N LEU A 424 -14.62 15.82 10.98
CA LEU A 424 -16.03 15.47 11.02
C LEU A 424 -16.42 15.13 9.58
N LEU A 425 -17.15 14.03 9.42
CA LEU A 425 -17.98 13.82 8.24
C LEU A 425 -19.08 14.88 8.29
N ALA A 426 -18.72 16.12 7.98
CA ALA A 426 -19.63 17.23 7.95
C ALA A 426 -20.66 16.94 6.86
N GLN A 427 -21.93 17.00 7.22
CA GLN A 427 -23.01 16.96 6.26
C GLN A 427 -22.81 18.12 5.27
N VAL A 428 -22.66 17.78 3.99
CA VAL A 428 -22.48 18.80 2.96
C VAL A 428 -23.83 19.20 2.42
N GLN A 429 -24.21 20.46 2.66
CA GLN A 429 -25.42 21.05 2.09
C GLN A 429 -25.12 21.70 0.72
N GLU A 430 -26.18 21.82 -0.09
CA GLU A 430 -26.19 22.44 -1.41
C GLU A 430 -25.10 21.90 -2.34
N VAL A 431 -24.96 20.58 -2.40
CA VAL A 431 -23.91 19.91 -3.19
C VAL A 431 -24.04 20.26 -4.67
N GLU A 432 -25.25 20.46 -5.18
CA GLU A 432 -25.50 20.78 -6.59
C GLU A 432 -24.85 22.10 -7.02
N LYS A 433 -24.62 23.03 -6.08
CA LYS A 433 -23.96 24.32 -6.36
C LYS A 433 -22.43 24.24 -6.29
N LYS A 434 -21.87 23.11 -5.83
CA LYS A 434 -20.44 22.93 -5.55
C LYS A 434 -19.72 22.05 -6.56
N VAL A 435 -20.46 21.39 -7.45
CA VAL A 435 -19.91 20.45 -8.45
C VAL A 435 -20.57 20.64 -9.80
N ASP A 436 -19.93 20.13 -10.85
CA ASP A 436 -20.44 20.24 -12.23
C ASP A 436 -21.49 19.16 -12.53
N HIS A 437 -21.40 18.01 -11.86
CA HIS A 437 -22.18 16.82 -12.17
C HIS A 437 -22.65 16.09 -10.91
N LEU A 438 -23.89 15.59 -10.99
CA LEU A 438 -24.44 14.59 -10.08
C LEU A 438 -24.71 13.31 -10.84
N PHE A 439 -24.35 12.18 -10.24
CA PHE A 439 -24.72 10.87 -10.74
C PHE A 439 -25.49 10.11 -9.66
N MET A 440 -26.71 9.73 -10.01
CA MET A 440 -27.58 8.87 -9.21
C MET A 440 -27.99 7.70 -10.10
N ASP A 441 -27.57 6.48 -9.74
CA ASP A 441 -27.82 5.32 -10.60
C ASP A 441 -29.31 5.00 -10.72
N ASN A 442 -30.11 5.30 -9.69
CA ASN A 442 -31.56 5.07 -9.67
C ASN A 442 -31.97 3.66 -10.12
N GLN A 443 -31.19 2.65 -9.73
CA GLN A 443 -31.39 1.24 -10.06
C GLN A 443 -31.17 0.87 -11.54
N GLU A 444 -30.60 1.76 -12.37
CA GLU A 444 -30.24 1.48 -13.76
C GLU A 444 -29.24 0.32 -13.90
N ILE A 445 -28.39 0.10 -12.89
CA ILE A 445 -27.49 -1.05 -12.88
C ILE A 445 -28.26 -2.36 -12.97
N PHE A 446 -29.43 -2.52 -12.33
CA PHE A 446 -30.19 -3.77 -12.40
C PHE A 446 -30.77 -4.01 -13.80
N LYS A 447 -31.11 -2.95 -14.54
CA LYS A 447 -31.59 -3.07 -15.94
C LYS A 447 -30.47 -3.48 -16.89
N THR A 448 -29.27 -2.94 -16.68
CA THR A 448 -28.13 -3.10 -17.60
C THR A 448 -27.25 -4.29 -17.27
N LEU A 449 -27.21 -4.74 -16.01
CA LEU A 449 -26.32 -5.81 -15.53
C LEU A 449 -26.45 -7.11 -16.34
N PRO A 450 -27.65 -7.63 -16.63
CA PRO A 450 -27.75 -8.88 -17.38
C PRO A 450 -27.17 -8.77 -18.80
N ILE A 451 -27.32 -7.61 -19.43
CA ILE A 451 -26.75 -7.32 -20.76
C ILE A 451 -25.23 -7.22 -20.67
N ILE A 452 -24.70 -6.54 -19.66
CA ILE A 452 -23.25 -6.45 -19.37
C ILE A 452 -22.64 -7.85 -19.23
N LEU A 453 -23.25 -8.69 -18.40
CA LEU A 453 -22.76 -10.03 -18.09
C LEU A 453 -22.78 -10.96 -19.30
N SER A 454 -23.84 -10.88 -20.12
CA SER A 454 -23.91 -11.63 -21.38
C SER A 454 -22.91 -11.12 -22.42
N PHE A 455 -22.64 -9.82 -22.47
CA PHE A 455 -21.62 -9.26 -23.36
C PHE A 455 -20.23 -9.79 -23.01
N ILE A 456 -19.92 -9.89 -21.71
CA ILE A 456 -18.66 -10.45 -21.21
C ILE A 456 -18.59 -11.96 -21.48
N ALA A 457 -19.68 -12.72 -21.25
CA ALA A 457 -19.72 -14.16 -21.46
C ALA A 457 -19.49 -14.57 -22.93
N GLN A 458 -19.81 -13.70 -23.89
CA GLN A 458 -19.55 -13.90 -25.31
C GLN A 458 -18.09 -13.60 -25.74
N ASP A 459 -17.18 -13.42 -24.79
CA ASP A 459 -15.76 -13.10 -25.02
C ASP A 459 -15.53 -11.87 -25.93
N LYS A 460 -16.48 -10.91 -25.90
CA LYS A 460 -16.42 -9.69 -26.72
C LYS A 460 -15.42 -8.65 -26.19
N ILE A 461 -14.87 -8.88 -24.99
CA ILE A 461 -13.85 -8.01 -24.37
C ILE A 461 -12.47 -8.33 -24.94
N LYS A 462 -11.91 -7.38 -25.69
CA LYS A 462 -10.59 -7.51 -26.32
C LYS A 462 -9.52 -6.78 -25.50
N TYR A 463 -8.38 -7.44 -25.31
CA TYR A 463 -7.24 -6.95 -24.54
C TYR A 463 -6.09 -6.50 -25.45
N ALA A 464 -5.24 -5.60 -24.93
CA ALA A 464 -4.04 -5.18 -25.62
C ALA A 464 -3.00 -6.32 -25.70
N LYS A 465 -2.18 -6.32 -26.75
CA LYS A 465 -1.15 -7.35 -26.94
C LYS A 465 -0.17 -7.34 -25.75
N ASN A 466 -0.03 -8.50 -25.08
CA ASN A 466 0.82 -8.69 -23.90
C ASN A 466 0.44 -7.83 -22.68
N SER A 467 -0.84 -7.49 -22.51
CA SER A 467 -1.33 -6.72 -21.36
C SER A 467 -2.78 -7.04 -21.04
N ASP A 468 -3.12 -7.06 -19.76
CA ASP A 468 -4.50 -7.22 -19.26
C ASP A 468 -5.34 -5.94 -19.44
N LYS A 469 -4.83 -4.94 -20.16
CA LYS A 469 -5.54 -3.69 -20.41
C LYS A 469 -6.58 -3.87 -21.52
N ILE A 470 -7.85 -3.61 -21.21
CA ILE A 470 -8.95 -3.64 -22.17
C ILE A 470 -8.72 -2.55 -23.24
N LEU A 471 -8.93 -2.91 -24.51
CA LEU A 471 -8.81 -1.99 -25.64
C LEU A 471 -9.93 -0.95 -25.61
N ALA A 472 -9.61 0.31 -25.91
CA ALA A 472 -10.58 1.40 -25.95
C ALA A 472 -11.75 1.13 -26.93
N GLY A 473 -11.47 0.50 -28.08
CA GLY A 473 -12.51 0.08 -29.02
C GLY A 473 -13.43 -1.00 -28.47
N SER A 474 -12.94 -1.83 -27.53
CA SER A 474 -13.77 -2.82 -26.84
C SER A 474 -14.69 -2.16 -25.82
N LEU A 475 -14.19 -1.20 -25.05
CA LEU A 475 -14.99 -0.41 -24.10
C LEU A 475 -16.08 0.39 -24.81
N LYS A 476 -15.75 1.02 -25.95
CA LYS A 476 -16.75 1.74 -26.77
C LYS A 476 -17.90 0.83 -27.20
N ARG A 477 -17.58 -0.35 -27.76
CA ARG A 477 -18.60 -1.33 -28.17
C ARG A 477 -19.45 -1.82 -27.00
N MET A 478 -18.83 -2.06 -25.84
CA MET A 478 -19.55 -2.45 -24.63
C MET A 478 -20.52 -1.36 -24.18
N ALA A 479 -20.07 -0.10 -24.13
CA ALA A 479 -20.91 1.03 -23.74
C ALA A 479 -22.13 1.18 -24.67
N GLU A 480 -21.92 1.09 -25.99
CA GLU A 480 -22.98 1.17 -27.00
C GLU A 480 -23.96 -0.01 -26.90
N THR A 481 -23.46 -1.24 -26.83
CA THR A 481 -24.29 -2.46 -26.81
C THR A 481 -25.08 -2.57 -25.50
N CYS A 482 -24.43 -2.29 -24.37
CA CYS A 482 -25.04 -2.40 -23.05
C CYS A 482 -25.77 -1.13 -22.62
N LYS A 483 -25.81 -0.09 -23.48
CA LYS A 483 -26.42 1.23 -23.22
C LYS A 483 -25.92 1.88 -21.92
N ILE A 484 -24.61 1.77 -21.66
CA ILE A 484 -23.99 2.34 -20.46
C ILE A 484 -23.81 3.85 -20.68
N THR A 485 -24.43 4.64 -19.81
CA THR A 485 -24.20 6.10 -19.76
C THR A 485 -22.94 6.39 -18.94
N GLU A 486 -21.94 7.00 -19.57
CA GLU A 486 -20.65 7.35 -18.96
C GLU A 486 -20.75 8.49 -17.95
N PHE A 487 -19.82 8.53 -16.98
CA PHE A 487 -19.75 9.62 -16.01
C PHE A 487 -19.36 10.96 -16.66
N TYR A 488 -18.48 10.92 -17.65
CA TYR A 488 -18.04 12.10 -18.38
C TYR A 488 -18.29 11.90 -19.86
N THR A 489 -18.95 12.87 -20.50
CA THR A 489 -19.17 12.90 -21.94
C THR A 489 -17.99 13.50 -22.71
N GLU A 490 -17.19 14.34 -22.04
CA GLU A 490 -16.04 15.04 -22.60
C GLU A 490 -14.73 14.67 -21.91
N GLY A 491 -13.61 15.02 -22.54
CA GLY A 491 -12.27 14.77 -22.04
C GLY A 491 -11.50 13.77 -22.89
N ASP A 492 -10.37 13.30 -22.36
CA ASP A 492 -9.56 12.31 -23.06
C ASP A 492 -10.15 10.89 -22.97
N LYS A 493 -9.48 9.93 -23.62
CA LYS A 493 -9.96 8.54 -23.70
C LYS A 493 -10.12 7.86 -22.33
N ASP A 494 -9.29 8.21 -21.35
CA ASP A 494 -9.26 7.57 -20.04
C ASP A 494 -10.43 8.08 -19.17
N VAL A 495 -10.89 9.32 -19.43
CA VAL A 495 -12.03 9.95 -18.76
C VAL A 495 -13.37 9.58 -19.40
N ARG A 496 -13.43 9.50 -20.74
CA ARG A 496 -14.68 9.22 -21.48
C ARG A 496 -15.20 7.78 -21.40
N SER A 497 -14.40 6.85 -20.91
CA SER A 497 -14.77 5.42 -20.80
C SER A 497 -14.71 4.91 -19.36
N LEU A 498 -14.77 5.83 -18.40
CA LEU A 498 -14.48 5.57 -17.00
C LEU A 498 -15.46 4.61 -16.35
N LYS A 499 -16.78 4.80 -16.54
CA LYS A 499 -17.81 3.93 -15.94
C LYS A 499 -17.75 2.55 -16.57
N THR A 500 -17.73 2.48 -17.90
CA THR A 500 -17.69 1.20 -18.61
C THR A 500 -16.44 0.40 -18.25
N ARG A 501 -15.29 1.07 -18.12
CA ARG A 501 -14.05 0.40 -17.71
C ARG A 501 -14.13 -0.17 -16.30
N LEU A 502 -14.65 0.58 -15.33
CA LEU A 502 -14.81 0.09 -13.95
C LEU A 502 -15.73 -1.13 -13.88
N ILE A 503 -16.85 -1.09 -14.60
CA ILE A 503 -17.79 -2.21 -14.71
C ILE A 503 -17.11 -3.42 -15.34
N ALA A 504 -16.43 -3.22 -16.48
CA ALA A 504 -15.75 -4.28 -17.20
C ALA A 504 -14.67 -4.93 -16.31
N ASP A 505 -13.76 -4.15 -15.73
CA ASP A 505 -12.70 -4.63 -14.84
C ASP A 505 -13.26 -5.45 -13.65
N PHE A 506 -14.40 -5.02 -13.09
CA PHE A 506 -15.04 -5.72 -11.97
C PHE A 506 -15.64 -7.06 -12.38
N PHE A 507 -16.46 -7.10 -13.44
CA PHE A 507 -17.19 -8.31 -13.81
C PHE A 507 -16.37 -9.33 -14.61
N THR A 508 -15.33 -8.91 -15.35
CA THR A 508 -14.41 -9.85 -16.03
C THR A 508 -13.50 -10.60 -15.06
N SER A 509 -13.35 -10.08 -13.83
CA SER A 509 -12.47 -10.65 -12.81
C SER A 509 -13.15 -11.71 -11.93
N ARG A 510 -14.42 -12.03 -12.20
CA ARG A 510 -15.18 -13.07 -11.49
C ARG A 510 -15.24 -14.36 -12.31
N SER A 511 -15.62 -15.44 -11.63
CA SER A 511 -15.94 -16.71 -12.29
C SER A 511 -17.19 -16.55 -13.19
N THR A 512 -17.41 -17.50 -14.11
CA THR A 512 -18.59 -17.52 -14.96
C THR A 512 -19.86 -17.62 -14.12
N TRP A 513 -20.81 -16.72 -14.39
CA TRP A 513 -22.10 -16.64 -13.71
C TRP A 513 -23.11 -17.58 -14.37
N LYS A 514 -24.09 -18.05 -13.60
CA LYS A 514 -25.22 -18.85 -14.10
C LYS A 514 -26.46 -17.96 -14.29
N PRO A 515 -27.28 -18.19 -15.33
CA PRO A 515 -28.52 -17.44 -15.53
C PRO A 515 -29.47 -17.44 -14.32
N SER A 516 -29.50 -18.53 -13.55
CA SER A 516 -30.32 -18.63 -12.33
C SER A 516 -29.90 -17.65 -11.24
N GLU A 517 -28.64 -17.23 -11.19
CA GLU A 517 -28.14 -16.24 -10.21
C GLU A 517 -28.64 -14.82 -10.51
N LEU A 518 -29.14 -14.56 -11.71
CA LEU A 518 -29.70 -13.26 -12.10
C LEU A 518 -31.18 -13.10 -11.73
N SER A 519 -31.78 -14.11 -11.11
CA SER A 519 -33.15 -14.03 -10.58
C SER A 519 -33.26 -13.05 -9.39
N ASP A 520 -32.17 -12.87 -8.64
CA ASP A 520 -32.03 -11.86 -7.57
C ASP A 520 -30.85 -10.92 -7.90
N LEU A 521 -31.11 -9.90 -8.71
CA LEU A 521 -30.09 -8.93 -9.13
C LEU A 521 -29.46 -8.17 -7.94
N PRO A 522 -30.23 -7.66 -6.95
CA PRO A 522 -29.65 -7.06 -5.75
C PRO A 522 -28.74 -8.03 -4.98
N GLY A 523 -29.17 -9.28 -4.78
CA GLY A 523 -28.39 -10.32 -4.13
C GLY A 523 -27.12 -10.69 -4.89
N PHE A 524 -27.17 -10.73 -6.21
CA PHE A 524 -26.01 -10.99 -7.07
C PHE A 524 -24.92 -9.93 -6.92
N ILE A 525 -25.30 -8.64 -6.98
CA ILE A 525 -24.34 -7.53 -6.79
C ILE A 525 -23.79 -7.55 -5.36
N LYS A 526 -24.65 -7.74 -4.35
CA LYS A 526 -24.24 -7.82 -2.93
C LYS A 526 -23.24 -8.95 -2.70
N THR A 527 -23.47 -10.11 -3.29
CA THR A 527 -22.56 -11.26 -3.21
C THR A 527 -21.21 -10.93 -3.87
N GLY A 528 -21.24 -10.33 -5.07
CA GLY A 528 -20.01 -9.88 -5.74
C GLY A 528 -19.22 -8.84 -4.95
N LEU A 529 -19.91 -7.90 -4.30
CA LEU A 529 -19.29 -6.92 -3.42
C LEU A 529 -18.63 -7.58 -2.20
N ASN A 530 -19.30 -8.56 -1.58
CA ASN A 530 -18.75 -9.31 -0.45
C ASN A 530 -17.55 -10.16 -0.85
N ASP A 531 -17.60 -10.85 -2.00
CA ASP A 531 -16.46 -11.57 -2.57
C ASP A 531 -15.30 -10.61 -2.87
N TYR A 532 -15.58 -9.40 -3.36
CA TYR A 532 -14.58 -8.35 -3.57
C TYR A 532 -13.89 -7.96 -2.26
N PHE A 533 -14.62 -7.70 -1.18
CA PHE A 533 -14.01 -7.36 0.11
C PHE A 533 -13.25 -8.54 0.74
N ALA A 534 -13.74 -9.76 0.57
CA ALA A 534 -13.08 -10.98 1.04
C ALA A 534 -11.86 -11.37 0.19
N PHE A 535 -11.67 -10.73 -0.96
CA PHE A 535 -10.70 -11.10 -1.98
C PHE A 535 -10.86 -12.56 -2.44
N LYS A 536 -12.13 -12.95 -2.67
CA LYS A 536 -12.53 -14.23 -3.24
C LYS A 536 -12.87 -14.00 -4.71
N GLU A 537 -12.38 -14.86 -5.61
CA GLU A 537 -12.53 -14.74 -7.08
C GLU A 537 -11.72 -13.62 -7.78
N PHE A 538 -11.53 -12.45 -7.15
CA PHE A 538 -10.88 -11.27 -7.75
C PHE A 538 -9.33 -11.34 -7.90
N LYS A 539 -8.74 -12.51 -8.14
CA LYS A 539 -7.27 -12.66 -8.18
C LYS A 539 -6.60 -11.88 -9.32
N SER A 540 -7.32 -11.64 -10.41
CA SER A 540 -6.89 -10.84 -11.57
C SER A 540 -7.11 -9.34 -11.40
N HIS A 541 -7.94 -8.90 -10.45
CA HIS A 541 -8.20 -7.48 -10.18
C HIS A 541 -7.40 -7.02 -8.96
N ARG A 542 -6.13 -6.62 -9.14
CA ARG A 542 -5.28 -6.22 -8.01
C ARG A 542 -5.45 -4.74 -7.70
N CYS A 543 -5.37 -4.35 -6.43
CA CYS A 543 -5.44 -2.94 -6.02
C CYS A 543 -4.32 -2.12 -6.67
N ARG A 544 -3.18 -2.76 -6.94
CA ARG A 544 -2.02 -2.19 -7.63
C ARG A 544 -2.34 -1.63 -9.02
N ASP A 545 -3.25 -2.25 -9.76
CA ASP A 545 -3.71 -1.82 -11.08
C ASP A 545 -4.51 -0.50 -11.03
N THR A 546 -4.85 -0.04 -9.82
CA THR A 546 -5.42 1.30 -9.57
C THR A 546 -4.46 2.44 -9.88
N PHE A 547 -3.15 2.17 -9.79
CA PHE A 547 -2.13 3.20 -9.77
C PHE A 547 -1.38 3.29 -11.10
N GLU A 548 -2.07 3.23 -12.24
CA GLU A 548 -1.42 3.24 -13.58
C GLU A 548 -0.45 4.42 -13.78
N TYR A 549 -0.67 5.56 -13.12
CA TYR A 549 0.19 6.74 -13.17
C TYR A 549 1.52 6.56 -12.42
N ILE A 550 1.62 5.58 -11.50
CA ILE A 550 2.88 5.19 -10.84
C ILE A 550 3.57 4.15 -11.74
N LYS A 551 4.82 4.43 -12.14
CA LYS A 551 5.57 3.58 -13.07
C LYS A 551 6.60 2.72 -12.33
N ARG A 552 7.09 1.66 -13.00
CA ARG A 552 8.03 0.65 -12.47
C ARG A 552 7.52 -0.17 -11.28
N GLN A 553 6.21 -0.39 -11.23
CA GLN A 553 5.62 -1.31 -10.27
C GLN A 553 6.15 -2.73 -10.51
N SER A 554 6.53 -3.45 -9.45
CA SER A 554 7.02 -4.83 -9.52
C SER A 554 5.91 -5.82 -9.15
N TYR A 555 5.47 -6.64 -10.11
CA TYR A 555 4.36 -7.57 -9.90
C TYR A 555 4.68 -8.73 -8.93
N ASP A 556 5.96 -9.04 -8.73
CA ASP A 556 6.42 -10.12 -7.83
C ASP A 556 6.10 -9.86 -6.35
N TYR A 557 5.67 -8.65 -5.98
CA TYR A 557 5.34 -8.27 -4.61
C TYR A 557 3.83 -8.26 -4.31
N ASN A 558 2.99 -8.81 -5.20
CA ASN A 558 1.56 -8.95 -4.99
C ASN A 558 1.24 -10.02 -3.93
N SER A 559 1.12 -9.61 -2.67
CA SER A 559 0.70 -10.47 -1.56
C SER A 559 -0.81 -10.48 -1.41
N ASP A 560 -1.43 -11.66 -1.46
CA ASP A 560 -2.87 -11.86 -1.20
C ASP A 560 -3.28 -11.34 0.19
N ASN A 561 -2.39 -11.39 1.19
CA ASN A 561 -2.66 -10.84 2.51
C ASN A 561 -2.74 -9.30 2.49
N HIS A 562 -1.91 -8.66 1.65
CA HIS A 562 -1.90 -7.21 1.50
C HIS A 562 -3.16 -6.73 0.77
N GLU A 563 -3.60 -7.46 -0.26
CA GLU A 563 -4.89 -7.23 -0.94
C GLU A 563 -6.07 -7.32 0.04
N LYS A 564 -6.15 -8.40 0.83
CA LYS A 564 -7.19 -8.59 1.85
C LYS A 564 -7.21 -7.44 2.87
N GLN A 565 -6.04 -6.96 3.28
CA GLN A 565 -5.94 -5.83 4.20
C GLN A 565 -6.50 -4.54 3.58
N ILE A 566 -6.05 -4.17 2.37
CA ILE A 566 -6.51 -2.95 1.68
C ILE A 566 -8.03 -2.99 1.48
N ARG A 567 -8.57 -4.14 1.04
CA ARG A 567 -10.01 -4.32 0.80
C ARG A 567 -10.82 -4.29 2.10
N SER A 568 -10.30 -4.86 3.18
CA SER A 568 -10.89 -4.73 4.52
C SER A 568 -10.91 -3.26 4.99
N HIS A 569 -9.83 -2.51 4.76
CA HIS A 569 -9.78 -1.08 5.05
C HIS A 569 -10.77 -0.28 4.20
N LEU A 570 -10.95 -0.65 2.94
CA LEU A 570 -11.92 -0.01 2.05
C LEU A 570 -13.36 -0.27 2.53
N LYS A 571 -13.67 -1.49 2.98
CA LYS A 571 -14.96 -1.80 3.61
C LYS A 571 -15.21 -0.91 4.83
N LYS A 572 -14.20 -0.74 5.71
CA LYS A 572 -14.30 0.17 6.86
C LYS A 572 -14.58 1.61 6.44
N ILE A 573 -13.97 2.11 5.37
CA ILE A 573 -14.25 3.46 4.85
C ILE A 573 -15.71 3.61 4.44
N LEU A 574 -16.28 2.63 3.73
CA LEU A 574 -17.70 2.65 3.38
C LEU A 574 -18.60 2.57 4.61
N GLU A 575 -18.23 1.78 5.62
CA GLU A 575 -18.95 1.66 6.87
C GLU A 575 -18.97 2.96 7.69
N LEU A 576 -18.09 3.93 7.41
CA LEU A 576 -18.10 5.25 8.04
C LEU A 576 -19.11 6.22 7.41
N LEU A 577 -19.61 5.94 6.21
CA LEU A 577 -20.52 6.87 5.52
C LEU A 577 -21.80 7.09 6.34
N PRO A 578 -22.26 8.34 6.51
CA PRO A 578 -23.53 8.62 7.13
C PRO A 578 -24.68 8.16 6.23
N ASP A 579 -25.81 7.84 6.86
CA ASP A 579 -27.00 7.41 6.18
C ASP A 579 -27.67 8.59 5.47
N LYS A 580 -27.93 8.48 4.16
CA LYS A 580 -28.68 9.48 3.35
C LYS A 580 -28.06 10.88 3.25
N GLU A 581 -26.85 11.06 3.77
CA GLU A 581 -26.15 12.34 3.76
C GLU A 581 -24.96 12.34 2.80
N TRP A 582 -24.68 13.50 2.22
CA TRP A 582 -23.49 13.71 1.40
C TRP A 582 -22.26 13.87 2.30
N ALA A 583 -21.25 13.06 2.00
CA ALA A 583 -19.97 13.01 2.70
C ALA A 583 -18.82 13.45 1.79
N SER A 584 -17.90 14.25 2.33
CA SER A 584 -16.65 14.61 1.65
C SER A 584 -15.74 13.38 1.52
N VAL A 585 -15.32 13.10 0.28
CA VAL A 585 -14.35 12.04 -0.03
C VAL A 585 -12.96 12.40 0.51
N CYS A 586 -12.61 13.69 0.56
CA CYS A 586 -11.34 14.12 1.14
C CYS A 586 -11.29 13.88 2.65
N ASN A 587 -12.38 14.20 3.36
CA ASN A 587 -12.50 13.94 4.79
C ASN A 587 -12.52 12.44 5.07
N LEU A 588 -13.22 11.62 4.27
CA LEU A 588 -13.17 10.16 4.40
C LEU A 588 -11.74 9.62 4.30
N ALA A 589 -10.96 10.08 3.32
CA ALA A 589 -9.57 9.67 3.15
C ALA A 589 -8.70 10.05 4.36
N ARG A 590 -8.90 11.24 4.92
CA ARG A 590 -8.18 11.71 6.11
C ARG A 590 -8.58 10.97 7.37
N ILE A 591 -9.86 10.69 7.57
CA ILE A 591 -10.32 9.85 8.68
C ILE A 591 -9.65 8.47 8.56
N GLY A 592 -9.56 7.92 7.35
CA GLY A 592 -8.80 6.70 7.08
C GLY A 592 -7.33 6.81 7.49
N GLU A 593 -6.65 7.89 7.11
CA GLU A 593 -5.26 8.15 7.50
C GLU A 593 -5.09 8.29 9.03
N HIS A 594 -6.00 9.01 9.70
CA HIS A 594 -6.03 9.14 11.17
C HIS A 594 -6.25 7.80 11.88
N ALA A 595 -7.07 6.94 11.29
CA ALA A 595 -7.31 5.58 11.76
C ALA A 595 -6.21 4.58 11.32
N GLU A 596 -5.11 5.07 10.74
CA GLU A 596 -3.98 4.26 10.22
C GLU A 596 -4.42 3.20 9.18
N LEU A 597 -5.48 3.48 8.42
CA LEU A 597 -5.92 2.64 7.31
C LEU A 597 -4.97 2.81 6.12
N ASN A 598 -4.24 1.74 5.79
CA ASN A 598 -3.32 1.73 4.66
C ASN A 598 -4.02 1.30 3.37
N PHE A 599 -3.96 2.14 2.34
CA PHE A 599 -4.46 1.89 0.98
C PHE A 599 -3.34 1.75 -0.06
N SER A 600 -2.08 1.83 0.36
CA SER A 600 -0.94 1.67 -0.54
C SER A 600 -0.62 0.20 -0.76
N PRO A 601 -0.63 -0.29 -2.02
CA PRO A 601 -0.14 -1.63 -2.34
C PRO A 601 1.39 -1.72 -2.39
N PHE A 602 2.10 -0.61 -2.14
CA PHE A 602 3.55 -0.48 -2.21
C PHE A 602 4.14 -0.43 -0.80
N SER A 603 4.28 -1.59 -0.16
CA SER A 603 4.77 -1.69 1.24
C SER A 603 6.22 -2.17 1.35
N ASN A 604 6.87 -2.54 0.23
CA ASN A 604 8.23 -3.05 0.22
C ASN A 604 9.27 -1.94 -0.02
N GLY A 605 10.18 -1.73 0.93
CA GLY A 605 11.26 -0.73 0.86
C GLY A 605 12.14 -0.82 -0.39
N PHE A 606 12.34 -2.02 -0.95
CA PHE A 606 13.10 -2.21 -2.19
C PHE A 606 12.39 -1.64 -3.42
N GLU A 607 11.07 -1.85 -3.52
CA GLU A 607 10.28 -1.35 -4.64
C GLU A 607 10.13 0.17 -4.59
N LEU A 608 9.93 0.72 -3.40
CA LEU A 608 9.67 2.16 -3.20
C LEU A 608 10.76 3.05 -3.80
N GLY A 609 12.01 2.59 -3.87
CA GLY A 609 13.12 3.32 -4.48
C GLY A 609 13.04 3.45 -6.01
N ASP A 610 12.35 2.54 -6.68
CA ASP A 610 12.23 2.50 -8.14
C ASP A 610 10.93 3.14 -8.66
N LEU A 611 9.92 3.25 -7.81
CA LEU A 611 8.64 3.84 -8.16
C LEU A 611 8.78 5.34 -8.43
N TYR A 612 8.20 5.80 -9.53
CA TYR A 612 8.12 7.23 -9.85
C TYR A 612 6.80 7.57 -10.54
N ILE A 613 6.45 8.85 -10.50
CA ILE A 613 5.33 9.42 -11.25
C ILE A 613 5.90 10.36 -12.32
N PRO A 614 5.56 10.18 -13.61
CA PRO A 614 5.88 11.15 -14.65
C PRO A 614 4.97 12.37 -14.48
N MET A 615 5.55 13.50 -14.10
CA MET A 615 4.80 14.72 -13.80
C MET A 615 5.13 15.82 -14.81
N ASP A 616 4.22 16.78 -14.96
CA ASP A 616 4.51 18.04 -15.64
C ASP A 616 5.06 19.03 -14.60
N THR A 617 6.39 19.17 -14.49
CA THR A 617 6.95 20.12 -13.52
C THR A 617 7.32 21.42 -14.21
N THR A 618 6.71 22.53 -13.77
CA THR A 618 7.00 23.86 -14.32
C THR A 618 8.39 24.38 -13.94
N THR A 619 9.19 23.64 -13.15
CA THR A 619 10.33 24.23 -12.41
C THR A 619 11.73 23.80 -12.80
N THR A 620 11.99 22.94 -13.79
CA THR A 620 13.39 22.63 -14.15
C THR A 620 13.61 22.28 -15.63
N HIS A 621 14.65 22.87 -16.22
CA HIS A 621 15.09 22.72 -17.63
C HIS A 621 15.57 21.31 -18.06
N ARG A 622 15.13 20.22 -17.41
CA ARG A 622 15.41 18.86 -17.88
C ARG A 622 14.10 18.22 -18.31
N LYS A 623 13.94 18.06 -19.62
CA LYS A 623 12.78 17.48 -20.33
C LYS A 623 12.48 15.99 -20.00
N ARG A 624 12.68 15.51 -18.77
CA ARG A 624 12.22 14.20 -18.26
C ARG A 624 11.93 14.31 -16.76
N ASP A 625 10.72 14.78 -16.45
CA ASP A 625 10.24 15.06 -15.10
C ASP A 625 9.61 13.81 -14.47
N GLN A 626 10.42 13.05 -13.75
CA GLN A 626 9.98 11.92 -12.92
C GLN A 626 10.22 12.28 -11.47
N VAL A 627 9.17 12.21 -10.64
CA VAL A 627 9.30 12.41 -9.19
C VAL A 627 9.23 11.05 -8.51
N GLY A 628 10.27 10.72 -7.74
CA GLY A 628 10.34 9.46 -6.99
C GLY A 628 9.19 9.38 -5.98
N TYR A 629 8.50 8.24 -5.94
CA TYR A 629 7.29 8.04 -5.13
C TYR A 629 7.52 8.33 -3.63
N THR A 630 8.68 7.96 -3.09
CA THR A 630 9.05 8.20 -1.68
C THR A 630 9.17 9.67 -1.29
N SER A 631 9.30 10.58 -2.26
CA SER A 631 9.33 12.02 -2.01
C SER A 631 7.94 12.66 -1.92
N LEU A 632 6.90 11.89 -2.28
CA LEU A 632 5.53 12.36 -2.40
C LEU A 632 4.72 12.05 -1.14
N TYR A 633 3.61 12.79 -0.96
CA TYR A 633 2.72 12.58 0.17
C TYR A 633 1.68 11.51 -0.16
N CYS A 634 1.71 10.41 0.58
CA CYS A 634 0.91 9.19 0.30
C CYS A 634 -0.60 9.47 0.23
N LEU A 635 -1.12 10.38 1.07
CA LEU A 635 -2.53 10.76 1.01
C LEU A 635 -2.94 11.22 -0.38
N ASP A 636 -2.14 12.09 -1.00
CA ASP A 636 -2.46 12.73 -2.28
C ASP A 636 -2.17 11.83 -3.49
N THR A 637 -1.13 11.00 -3.39
CA THR A 637 -0.66 10.20 -4.53
C THR A 637 -1.13 8.77 -4.52
N THR A 638 -1.74 8.31 -3.42
CA THR A 638 -2.12 6.90 -3.25
C THR A 638 -3.51 6.79 -2.62
N THR A 639 -3.70 7.28 -1.40
CA THR A 639 -4.96 7.09 -0.66
C THR A 639 -6.15 7.76 -1.35
N LEU A 640 -6.05 9.04 -1.69
CA LEU A 640 -7.13 9.79 -2.35
C LEU A 640 -7.47 9.22 -3.74
N PRO A 641 -6.50 9.00 -4.65
CA PRO A 641 -6.79 8.39 -5.95
C PRO A 641 -7.44 7.01 -5.83
N PHE A 642 -7.00 6.19 -4.88
CA PHE A 642 -7.59 4.86 -4.64
C PHE A 642 -9.03 4.95 -4.16
N ILE A 643 -9.28 5.71 -3.08
CA ILE A 643 -10.61 5.89 -2.53
C ILE A 643 -11.54 6.45 -3.61
N ARG A 644 -11.13 7.47 -4.37
CA ARG A 644 -11.94 8.04 -5.44
C ARG A 644 -12.29 7.03 -6.53
N ARG A 645 -11.32 6.21 -6.99
CA ARG A 645 -11.59 5.12 -7.95
C ARG A 645 -12.65 4.17 -7.42
N MET A 646 -12.49 3.73 -6.17
CA MET A 646 -13.40 2.78 -5.55
C MET A 646 -14.78 3.37 -5.35
N MET A 647 -14.89 4.64 -4.94
CA MET A 647 -16.18 5.33 -4.84
C MET A 647 -16.87 5.44 -6.21
N PHE A 648 -16.14 5.75 -7.29
CA PHE A 648 -16.71 5.70 -8.64
C PHE A 648 -17.20 4.29 -9.03
N LEU A 649 -16.47 3.24 -8.68
CA LEU A 649 -16.90 1.85 -8.89
C LEU A 649 -18.20 1.57 -8.12
N PHE A 650 -18.25 1.94 -6.85
CA PHE A 650 -19.46 1.74 -6.04
C PHE A 650 -20.64 2.59 -6.53
N GLY A 651 -20.38 3.76 -7.10
CA GLY A 651 -21.40 4.51 -7.83
C GLY A 651 -21.89 3.79 -9.07
N ALA A 652 -20.98 3.21 -9.87
CA ALA A 652 -21.34 2.42 -11.04
C ALA A 652 -22.17 1.16 -10.70
N LEU A 653 -22.01 0.63 -9.48
CA LEU A 653 -22.79 -0.49 -8.95
C LEU A 653 -24.08 -0.07 -8.22
N GLY A 654 -24.42 1.22 -8.21
CA GLY A 654 -25.62 1.76 -7.55
C GLY A 654 -25.55 1.84 -6.02
N ILE A 655 -24.40 1.56 -5.41
CA ILE A 655 -24.19 1.60 -3.96
C ILE A 655 -24.10 3.04 -3.45
N LEU A 656 -23.55 3.94 -4.28
CA LEU A 656 -23.33 5.35 -3.94
C LEU A 656 -23.92 6.27 -5.00
N ASP A 657 -24.45 7.41 -4.56
CA ASP A 657 -24.59 8.59 -5.41
C ASP A 657 -23.27 9.36 -5.42
N LEU A 658 -22.93 9.99 -6.54
CA LEU A 658 -21.67 10.70 -6.75
C LEU A 658 -21.91 12.17 -7.07
N ALA A 659 -21.09 13.05 -6.51
CA ALA A 659 -21.01 14.45 -6.85
C ALA A 659 -19.57 14.81 -7.23
N TYR A 660 -19.37 15.25 -8.47
CA TYR A 660 -18.05 15.37 -9.08
C TYR A 660 -17.99 16.48 -10.12
N SER A 661 -16.78 16.96 -10.34
CA SER A 661 -16.44 17.96 -11.35
C SER A 661 -15.46 17.37 -12.35
N LYS A 662 -15.11 18.13 -13.39
CA LYS A 662 -14.04 17.73 -14.33
C LYS A 662 -12.76 17.34 -13.56
N PRO A 663 -12.10 16.20 -13.91
CA PRO A 663 -10.94 15.75 -13.17
C PRO A 663 -9.79 16.75 -13.32
N THR A 664 -9.40 17.34 -12.19
CA THR A 664 -8.30 18.30 -12.10
C THR A 664 -7.54 18.09 -10.80
N ASN A 665 -6.22 18.28 -10.85
CA ASN A 665 -5.36 18.19 -9.68
C ASN A 665 -4.35 19.34 -9.71
N PRO A 666 -4.40 20.29 -8.77
CA PRO A 666 -3.54 21.45 -8.78
C PRO A 666 -2.13 21.15 -8.25
N ILE A 667 -1.94 20.04 -7.55
CA ILE A 667 -0.71 19.71 -6.84
C ILE A 667 0.12 18.70 -7.63
N TYR A 668 -0.50 17.59 -8.02
CA TYR A 668 0.16 16.50 -8.73
C TYR A 668 -0.57 16.25 -10.03
N ARG A 669 0.11 16.41 -11.17
CA ARG A 669 -0.45 16.17 -12.49
C ARG A 669 0.36 15.11 -13.20
N GLU A 670 -0.30 14.11 -13.76
CA GLU A 670 0.34 13.23 -14.72
C GLU A 670 0.75 14.05 -15.95
N TYR A 671 1.87 13.68 -16.57
CA TYR A 671 2.41 14.37 -17.74
C TYR A 671 1.35 14.64 -18.81
N LYS A 672 1.17 15.91 -19.20
CA LYS A 672 0.17 16.41 -20.18
C LYS A 672 -1.29 16.15 -19.80
N LYS A 673 -1.58 15.85 -18.54
CA LYS A 673 -2.95 15.69 -18.02
C LYS A 673 -3.26 16.79 -17.01
N PRO A 674 -4.50 17.28 -16.91
CA PRO A 674 -4.88 18.25 -15.90
C PRO A 674 -5.05 17.64 -14.50
N TYR A 675 -4.90 16.32 -14.36
CA TYR A 675 -5.14 15.52 -13.16
C TYR A 675 -3.97 14.55 -12.89
N LEU A 676 -3.88 13.99 -11.67
CA LEU A 676 -3.02 12.84 -11.38
C LEU A 676 -3.69 11.54 -11.82
N SER A 677 -4.99 11.47 -11.54
CA SER A 677 -5.86 10.33 -11.80
C SER A 677 -7.17 10.80 -12.43
N PRO A 678 -7.78 10.04 -13.37
CA PRO A 678 -9.07 10.41 -13.95
C PRO A 678 -10.20 10.48 -12.90
N PHE A 679 -9.96 9.96 -11.69
CA PHE A 679 -10.90 9.98 -10.57
C PHE A 679 -10.82 11.27 -9.73
N ASP A 680 -9.87 12.18 -9.98
CA ASP A 680 -9.63 13.39 -9.17
C ASP A 680 -10.81 14.37 -9.11
N GLY A 681 -11.78 14.22 -10.01
CA GLY A 681 -13.01 15.00 -10.05
C GLY A 681 -13.99 14.74 -8.90
N LEU A 682 -13.91 13.58 -8.23
CA LEU A 682 -14.87 13.20 -7.19
C LEU A 682 -14.68 14.02 -5.91
N LYS A 683 -15.77 14.66 -5.45
CA LYS A 683 -15.80 15.50 -4.24
C LYS A 683 -16.62 14.87 -3.14
N TYR A 684 -17.84 14.46 -3.44
CA TYR A 684 -18.79 13.96 -2.44
C TYR A 684 -19.45 12.67 -2.88
N VAL A 685 -19.83 11.86 -1.90
CA VAL A 685 -20.58 10.62 -2.07
C VAL A 685 -21.72 10.55 -1.06
N ARG A 686 -22.79 9.85 -1.42
CA ARG A 686 -23.90 9.55 -0.51
C ARG A 686 -24.29 8.08 -0.61
N LEU A 687 -24.53 7.44 0.52
CA LEU A 687 -24.97 6.04 0.54
C LEU A 687 -26.43 5.92 0.08
N THR A 688 -26.70 5.09 -0.92
CA THR A 688 -28.06 4.83 -1.45
C THR A 688 -28.82 3.81 -0.57
N GLU A 689 -30.12 3.67 -0.77
CA GLU A 689 -30.90 2.59 -0.12
C GLU A 689 -30.39 1.20 -0.49
N PHE A 690 -30.03 0.99 -1.76
CA PHE A 690 -29.38 -0.25 -2.18
C PHE A 690 -28.02 -0.43 -1.51
N GLY A 691 -27.22 0.63 -1.40
CA GLY A 691 -25.93 0.59 -0.71
C GLY A 691 -26.06 0.21 0.76
N ARG A 692 -27.08 0.69 1.46
CA ARG A 692 -27.39 0.26 2.84
C ARG A 692 -27.68 -1.24 2.92
N TYR A 693 -28.44 -1.79 1.98
CA TYR A 693 -28.71 -3.22 1.90
C TYR A 693 -27.46 -4.04 1.56
N ALA A 694 -26.66 -3.56 0.61
CA ALA A 694 -25.41 -4.19 0.19
C ALA A 694 -24.37 -4.23 1.32
N LEU A 695 -24.39 -3.25 2.23
CA LEU A 695 -23.53 -3.16 3.42
C LEU A 695 -24.17 -3.74 4.69
N ASP A 696 -25.25 -4.51 4.58
CA ASP A 696 -25.95 -5.14 5.71
C ASP A 696 -26.51 -4.17 6.77
N ARG A 697 -26.68 -2.88 6.44
CA ARG A 697 -27.35 -1.88 7.30
C ARG A 697 -28.86 -2.01 7.30
N THR A 698 -29.41 -2.63 6.27
CA THR A 698 -30.85 -2.92 6.14
C THR A 698 -31.02 -4.37 5.67
N GLN A 699 -31.96 -5.10 6.27
CA GLN A 699 -32.16 -6.52 5.95
C GLN A 699 -32.91 -6.77 4.63
N ARG A 700 -33.66 -5.78 4.15
CA ARG A 700 -34.53 -5.93 2.96
C ARG A 700 -34.29 -4.78 1.99
N PHE A 701 -34.35 -5.12 0.71
CA PHE A 701 -34.37 -4.20 -0.41
C PHE A 701 -35.26 -4.80 -1.49
N THR A 702 -36.17 -4.00 -2.05
CA THR A 702 -37.06 -4.42 -3.12
C THR A 702 -36.79 -3.55 -4.34
N THR A 703 -36.72 -4.19 -5.50
CA THR A 703 -36.65 -3.51 -6.80
C THR A 703 -37.90 -3.86 -7.59
N ASP A 704 -38.49 -2.86 -8.23
CA ASP A 704 -39.61 -3.06 -9.16
C ASP A 704 -39.13 -3.53 -10.54
N ILE A 705 -37.82 -3.68 -10.72
CA ILE A 705 -37.21 -4.16 -11.96
C ILE A 705 -37.37 -5.68 -11.98
N THR A 706 -38.36 -6.14 -12.74
CA THR A 706 -38.54 -7.55 -13.05
C THR A 706 -37.44 -8.03 -13.99
N ALA A 707 -36.89 -9.22 -13.72
CA ALA A 707 -36.01 -9.88 -14.65
C ALA A 707 -36.72 -10.03 -16.02
N PRO A 708 -36.03 -9.77 -17.14
CA PRO A 708 -36.64 -9.95 -18.45
C PRO A 708 -37.13 -11.40 -18.61
N SER A 709 -38.31 -11.58 -19.19
CA SER A 709 -38.87 -12.90 -19.49
C SER A 709 -39.02 -13.07 -20.99
N GLY A 710 -38.37 -14.08 -21.53
CA GLY A 710 -38.63 -14.57 -22.88
C GLY A 710 -38.26 -16.04 -22.98
N GLU A 711 -38.81 -16.76 -23.95
CA GLU A 711 -38.46 -18.15 -24.23
C GLU A 711 -37.86 -18.26 -25.62
N ILE A 712 -36.75 -19.01 -25.75
CA ILE A 712 -36.15 -19.27 -27.05
C ILE A 712 -36.77 -20.55 -27.58
N GLU A 713 -37.34 -20.48 -28.77
CA GLU A 713 -37.81 -21.62 -29.55
C GLU A 713 -36.78 -21.96 -30.61
N VAL A 714 -36.40 -23.24 -30.67
CA VAL A 714 -35.46 -23.78 -31.66
C VAL A 714 -36.26 -24.56 -32.69
N ASP A 715 -36.18 -24.16 -33.96
CA ASP A 715 -36.91 -24.84 -35.04
C ASP A 715 -36.34 -26.26 -35.27
N ALA A 716 -37.24 -27.22 -35.44
CA ALA A 716 -36.89 -28.64 -35.59
C ALA A 716 -36.40 -29.01 -37.00
N ASN A 717 -36.76 -28.22 -38.01
CA ASN A 717 -36.59 -28.53 -39.42
C ASN A 717 -35.59 -27.59 -40.12
N ASN A 718 -35.40 -26.39 -39.62
CA ASN A 718 -34.53 -25.35 -40.17
C ASN A 718 -33.58 -24.80 -39.10
N THR A 719 -32.47 -24.22 -39.52
CA THR A 719 -31.57 -23.47 -38.62
C THR A 719 -32.12 -22.08 -38.32
N LEU A 720 -33.31 -22.05 -37.70
CA LEU A 720 -34.04 -20.86 -37.29
C LEU A 720 -34.23 -20.85 -35.77
N LEU A 721 -34.07 -19.68 -35.16
CA LEU A 721 -34.32 -19.45 -33.74
C LEU A 721 -35.37 -18.36 -33.61
N SER A 722 -36.32 -18.52 -32.70
CA SER A 722 -37.30 -17.50 -32.37
C SER A 722 -37.29 -17.19 -30.88
N ILE A 723 -37.72 -15.99 -30.51
CA ILE A 723 -37.91 -15.58 -29.12
C ILE A 723 -39.35 -15.11 -28.91
N GLN A 724 -40.02 -15.70 -27.92
CA GLN A 724 -41.31 -15.24 -27.42
C GLN A 724 -41.09 -14.35 -26.20
N GLY A 725 -41.73 -13.18 -26.15
CA GLY A 725 -41.54 -12.20 -25.08
C GLY A 725 -40.46 -11.14 -25.37
N GLN A 726 -40.11 -10.34 -24.36
CA GLN A 726 -39.10 -9.29 -24.47
C GLN A 726 -37.99 -9.55 -23.45
N ASP A 727 -36.95 -10.26 -23.91
CA ASP A 727 -35.75 -10.52 -23.12
C ASP A 727 -34.51 -10.05 -23.90
N PRO A 728 -33.92 -8.89 -23.52
CA PRO A 728 -32.73 -8.35 -24.16
C PRO A 728 -31.52 -9.27 -24.10
N ILE A 729 -31.41 -10.13 -23.08
CA ILE A 729 -30.31 -11.06 -22.89
C ILE A 729 -30.41 -12.16 -23.94
N LYS A 730 -31.58 -12.79 -24.03
CA LYS A 730 -31.86 -13.84 -25.01
C LYS A 730 -31.75 -13.29 -26.42
N ARG A 731 -32.22 -12.06 -26.67
CA ARG A 731 -32.02 -11.38 -27.95
C ARG A 731 -30.52 -11.28 -28.32
N MET A 732 -29.69 -10.84 -27.38
CA MET A 732 -28.25 -10.73 -27.62
C MET A 732 -27.54 -12.09 -27.76
N ILE A 733 -28.04 -13.14 -27.12
CA ILE A 733 -27.57 -14.53 -27.32
C ILE A 733 -27.89 -14.98 -28.76
N LEU A 734 -29.10 -14.70 -29.26
CA LEU A 734 -29.52 -15.04 -30.62
C LEU A 734 -28.71 -14.26 -31.67
N GLU A 735 -28.51 -12.95 -31.47
CA GLU A 735 -27.67 -12.11 -32.34
C GLU A 735 -26.20 -12.54 -32.38
N ALA A 736 -25.71 -13.26 -31.35
CA ALA A 736 -24.35 -13.78 -31.35
C ALA A 736 -24.16 -14.95 -32.32
N VAL A 737 -25.22 -15.72 -32.59
CA VAL A 737 -25.16 -16.95 -33.40
C VAL A 737 -25.86 -16.81 -34.76
N GLY A 738 -26.76 -15.84 -34.90
CA GLY A 738 -27.63 -15.68 -36.07
C GLY A 738 -27.86 -14.23 -36.49
N GLU A 739 -28.28 -14.08 -37.73
CA GLU A 739 -28.69 -12.81 -38.32
C GLU A 739 -30.19 -12.58 -38.07
N PRO A 740 -30.61 -11.39 -37.61
CA PRO A 740 -32.03 -11.10 -37.42
C PRO A 740 -32.77 -11.09 -38.76
N ILE A 741 -33.86 -11.85 -38.85
CA ILE A 741 -34.84 -11.73 -39.96
C ILE A 741 -35.88 -10.64 -39.61
N ASN A 742 -36.30 -10.62 -38.35
CA ASN A 742 -37.25 -9.66 -37.79
C ASN A 742 -36.98 -9.47 -36.28
N GLN A 743 -37.89 -8.82 -35.54
CA GLN A 743 -37.69 -8.52 -34.10
C GLN A 743 -37.66 -9.76 -33.17
N SER A 744 -38.16 -10.91 -33.65
CA SER A 744 -38.34 -12.13 -32.86
C SER A 744 -37.72 -13.37 -33.47
N SER A 745 -37.18 -13.32 -34.69
CA SER A 745 -36.68 -14.51 -35.40
C SER A 745 -35.31 -14.25 -36.04
N TYR A 746 -34.46 -15.26 -35.96
CA TYR A 746 -33.05 -15.23 -36.32
C TYR A 746 -32.70 -16.42 -37.22
N ARG A 747 -32.00 -16.13 -38.31
CA ARG A 747 -31.44 -17.15 -39.21
C ARG A 747 -30.02 -17.48 -38.79
N VAL A 748 -29.73 -18.77 -38.67
CA VAL A 748 -28.36 -19.25 -38.49
C VAL A 748 -27.90 -19.96 -39.75
N ASP A 749 -26.83 -19.44 -40.35
CA ASP A 749 -26.12 -20.08 -41.44
C ASP A 749 -24.60 -20.04 -41.19
N PHE A 750 -23.79 -20.53 -42.13
CA PHE A 750 -22.34 -20.53 -41.97
C PHE A 750 -21.76 -19.12 -41.81
N ASN A 751 -22.31 -18.12 -42.51
CA ASN A 751 -21.79 -16.76 -42.46
C ASN A 751 -22.13 -16.09 -41.14
N SER A 752 -23.40 -16.17 -40.70
CA SER A 752 -23.83 -15.60 -39.42
C SER A 752 -23.15 -16.30 -38.24
N PHE A 753 -23.04 -17.63 -38.28
CA PHE A 753 -22.46 -18.39 -37.18
C PHE A 753 -20.93 -18.20 -37.10
N LEU A 754 -20.22 -18.15 -38.22
CA LEU A 754 -18.77 -17.92 -38.24
C LEU A 754 -18.38 -16.44 -38.11
N GLN A 755 -19.36 -15.54 -38.04
CA GLN A 755 -19.09 -14.11 -37.85
C GLN A 755 -18.25 -13.88 -36.60
N GLU A 756 -17.17 -13.10 -36.76
CA GLU A 756 -16.12 -12.82 -35.77
C GLU A 756 -15.23 -14.01 -35.34
N CYS A 757 -15.40 -15.21 -35.90
CA CYS A 757 -14.50 -16.34 -35.67
C CYS A 757 -13.30 -16.30 -36.63
N THR A 758 -12.10 -16.34 -36.07
CA THR A 758 -10.81 -16.34 -36.77
C THR A 758 -9.99 -17.60 -36.50
N THR A 759 -10.33 -18.35 -35.45
CA THR A 759 -9.64 -19.59 -35.08
C THR A 759 -10.60 -20.78 -34.93
N ALA A 760 -10.09 -22.00 -35.11
CA ALA A 760 -10.87 -23.22 -34.90
C ALA A 760 -11.36 -23.39 -33.45
N THR A 761 -10.61 -22.85 -32.49
CA THR A 761 -11.00 -22.84 -31.07
C THR A 761 -12.22 -21.94 -30.84
N GLU A 762 -12.26 -20.76 -31.46
CA GLU A 762 -13.42 -19.86 -31.36
C GLU A 762 -14.70 -20.50 -31.91
N VAL A 763 -14.61 -21.24 -33.02
CA VAL A 763 -15.77 -21.97 -33.58
C VAL A 763 -16.29 -23.01 -32.58
N LYS A 764 -15.40 -23.80 -31.97
CA LYS A 764 -15.77 -24.80 -30.96
C LYS A 764 -16.42 -24.14 -29.74
N ASN A 765 -15.84 -23.05 -29.25
CA ASN A 765 -16.37 -22.30 -28.11
C ASN A 765 -17.77 -21.73 -28.43
N LYS A 766 -18.01 -21.28 -29.66
CA LYS A 766 -19.31 -20.77 -30.09
C LYS A 766 -20.38 -21.87 -30.17
N ILE A 767 -20.01 -23.10 -30.54
CA ILE A 767 -20.88 -24.28 -30.45
C ILE A 767 -21.20 -24.61 -28.99
N THR A 768 -20.19 -24.62 -28.11
CA THR A 768 -20.41 -24.81 -26.66
C THR A 768 -21.34 -23.75 -26.10
N PHE A 769 -21.11 -22.48 -26.44
CA PHE A 769 -21.97 -21.36 -26.05
C PHE A 769 -23.42 -21.56 -26.50
N PHE A 770 -23.65 -22.01 -27.73
CA PHE A 770 -25.00 -22.33 -28.21
C PHE A 770 -25.67 -23.38 -27.33
N ARG A 771 -24.96 -24.48 -27.00
CA ARG A 771 -25.54 -25.55 -26.17
C ARG A 771 -25.88 -25.10 -24.76
N GLU A 772 -25.00 -24.30 -24.16
CA GLU A 772 -25.17 -23.82 -22.79
C GLU A 772 -26.26 -22.75 -22.64
N ASN A 773 -26.51 -21.96 -23.69
CA ASN A 773 -27.35 -20.75 -23.59
C ASN A 773 -28.63 -20.79 -24.43
N ILE A 774 -28.73 -21.71 -25.41
CA ILE A 774 -29.87 -21.81 -26.33
C ILE A 774 -30.57 -23.17 -26.15
N ALA A 775 -29.87 -24.27 -26.42
CA ALA A 775 -30.43 -25.61 -26.29
C ALA A 775 -29.33 -26.66 -26.07
N GLU A 776 -29.35 -27.32 -24.91
CA GLU A 776 -28.38 -28.36 -24.54
C GLU A 776 -28.40 -29.53 -25.54
N HIS A 777 -29.61 -29.92 -25.94
CA HIS A 777 -29.90 -30.99 -26.90
C HIS A 777 -30.74 -30.44 -28.08
N PRO A 778 -30.10 -29.79 -29.07
CA PRO A 778 -30.82 -29.21 -30.18
C PRO A 778 -31.30 -30.29 -31.18
N PRO A 779 -32.32 -29.99 -32.01
CA PRO A 779 -32.83 -30.91 -33.02
C PRO A 779 -31.76 -31.38 -34.01
N ALA A 780 -31.99 -32.52 -34.68
CA ALA A 780 -31.01 -33.17 -35.57
C ALA A 780 -30.46 -32.28 -36.69
N VAL A 781 -31.25 -31.31 -37.17
CA VAL A 781 -30.83 -30.32 -38.18
C VAL A 781 -29.66 -29.47 -37.68
N TRP A 782 -29.66 -29.10 -36.41
CA TRP A 782 -28.59 -28.32 -35.77
C TRP A 782 -27.35 -29.15 -35.52
N GLU A 783 -27.50 -30.40 -35.06
CA GLU A 783 -26.39 -31.33 -34.90
C GLU A 783 -25.63 -31.51 -36.21
N ARG A 784 -26.37 -31.73 -37.30
CA ARG A 784 -25.80 -31.84 -38.65
C ARG A 784 -25.10 -30.55 -39.09
N PHE A 785 -25.64 -29.38 -38.74
CA PHE A 785 -24.99 -28.10 -39.01
C PHE A 785 -23.65 -27.97 -38.27
N PHE A 786 -23.61 -28.32 -36.97
CA PHE A 786 -22.37 -28.28 -36.18
C PHE A 786 -21.33 -29.30 -36.66
N GLU A 787 -21.73 -30.52 -37.00
CA GLU A 787 -20.84 -31.51 -37.61
C GLU A 787 -20.23 -30.99 -38.91
N ASN A 788 -21.04 -30.37 -39.78
CA ASN A 788 -20.57 -29.76 -41.01
C ASN A 788 -19.56 -28.63 -40.77
N LEU A 789 -19.77 -27.79 -39.76
CA LEU A 789 -18.82 -26.77 -39.34
C LEU A 789 -17.49 -27.38 -38.91
N LEU A 790 -17.54 -28.37 -38.02
CA LEU A 790 -16.34 -29.03 -37.47
C LEU A 790 -15.55 -29.77 -38.55
N ASN A 791 -16.23 -30.44 -39.47
CA ASN A 791 -15.60 -31.16 -40.59
C ASN A 791 -14.92 -30.23 -41.59
N ARG A 792 -15.33 -28.96 -41.65
CA ARG A 792 -14.76 -27.94 -42.54
C ARG A 792 -13.68 -27.10 -41.86
N LEU A 793 -13.29 -27.40 -40.62
CA LEU A 793 -12.23 -26.66 -39.93
C LEU A 793 -10.86 -26.93 -40.57
N ASN A 794 -10.09 -25.86 -40.78
CA ASN A 794 -8.72 -25.89 -41.33
C ASN A 794 -8.59 -26.73 -42.62
N PRO A 795 -9.40 -26.46 -43.66
CA PRO A 795 -9.38 -27.27 -44.89
C PRO A 795 -8.08 -27.06 -45.69
N ILE A 796 -7.33 -26.01 -45.39
CA ILE A 796 -6.09 -25.62 -46.05
C ILE A 796 -5.01 -25.50 -44.97
N LYS A 797 -3.85 -26.12 -45.20
CA LYS A 797 -2.69 -26.05 -44.29
C LYS A 797 -1.59 -25.17 -44.90
N PRO A 798 -1.06 -24.18 -44.16
CA PRO A 798 0.08 -23.42 -44.65
C PRO A 798 1.32 -24.31 -44.75
N VAL A 799 2.05 -24.21 -45.86
CA VAL A 799 3.34 -24.90 -46.07
C VAL A 799 4.47 -23.84 -46.02
N PRO A 800 5.06 -23.56 -44.84
CA PRO A 800 5.95 -22.39 -44.64
C PRO A 800 7.34 -22.50 -45.29
N ALA A 801 7.69 -23.67 -45.83
CA ALA A 801 9.01 -23.98 -46.37
C ALA A 801 9.14 -23.74 -47.88
N LEU A 802 8.16 -23.10 -48.53
CA LEU A 802 8.17 -22.82 -49.97
C LEU A 802 8.56 -21.36 -50.25
N SER A 803 9.37 -21.16 -51.30
CA SER A 803 9.70 -19.86 -51.89
C SER A 803 9.03 -19.75 -53.24
N VAL A 804 8.31 -18.65 -53.47
CA VAL A 804 7.62 -18.36 -54.73
C VAL A 804 8.43 -17.34 -55.52
N PHE A 805 8.73 -17.64 -56.78
CA PHE A 805 9.44 -16.76 -57.70
C PHE A 805 8.58 -16.50 -58.94
N LYS A 806 8.53 -15.24 -59.39
CA LYS A 806 7.92 -14.88 -60.66
C LYS A 806 8.96 -15.00 -61.77
N ILE A 807 8.67 -15.82 -62.76
CA ILE A 807 9.47 -16.02 -63.95
C ILE A 807 9.16 -14.87 -64.89
N LYS A 808 10.20 -14.27 -65.48
CA LYS A 808 10.03 -13.31 -66.58
C LYS A 808 9.39 -14.04 -67.78
N PRO A 809 8.68 -13.34 -68.69
CA PRO A 809 8.12 -13.94 -69.89
C PRO A 809 9.23 -14.27 -70.90
N ASP A 810 10.06 -15.25 -70.54
CA ASP A 810 11.23 -15.73 -71.27
C ASP A 810 10.95 -17.18 -71.69
N ARG A 811 10.77 -17.37 -73.01
CA ARG A 811 10.41 -18.67 -73.58
C ARG A 811 11.51 -19.72 -73.36
N GLU A 812 12.77 -19.32 -73.34
CA GLU A 812 13.91 -20.24 -73.15
C GLU A 812 13.97 -20.71 -71.70
N LEU A 813 13.82 -19.79 -70.74
CA LEU A 813 13.78 -20.13 -69.32
C LEU A 813 12.58 -21.03 -68.99
N LEU A 814 11.42 -20.75 -69.59
CA LEU A 814 10.23 -21.60 -69.41
C LEU A 814 10.43 -23.00 -70.01
N SER A 815 11.03 -23.08 -71.20
CA SER A 815 11.39 -24.36 -71.82
C SER A 815 12.40 -25.13 -70.94
N LEU A 816 13.41 -24.45 -70.41
CA LEU A 816 14.43 -25.02 -69.54
C LEU A 816 13.84 -25.58 -68.25
N LEU A 817 12.94 -24.84 -67.59
CA LEU A 817 12.23 -25.29 -66.39
C LEU A 817 11.34 -26.52 -66.63
N THR A 818 10.98 -26.80 -67.90
CA THR A 818 10.15 -27.96 -68.27
C THR A 818 10.94 -29.16 -68.78
N SER A 819 12.09 -28.93 -69.41
CA SER A 819 12.89 -29.95 -70.08
C SER A 819 14.07 -30.46 -69.24
N ASP A 820 14.62 -29.63 -68.33
CA ASP A 820 15.73 -30.04 -67.47
C ASP A 820 15.27 -30.96 -66.33
N SER A 821 15.85 -32.16 -66.28
CA SER A 821 15.47 -33.22 -65.34
C SER A 821 15.73 -32.87 -63.88
N LEU A 822 16.72 -32.02 -63.59
CA LEU A 822 17.07 -31.59 -62.23
C LEU A 822 16.18 -30.45 -61.75
N LEU A 823 15.91 -29.45 -62.60
CA LEU A 823 14.98 -28.35 -62.26
C LEU A 823 13.57 -28.90 -62.07
N LYS A 824 13.09 -29.78 -62.96
CA LYS A 824 11.77 -30.41 -62.85
C LYS A 824 11.54 -31.17 -61.54
N LYS A 825 12.61 -31.67 -60.92
CA LYS A 825 12.55 -32.38 -59.62
C LYS A 825 12.31 -31.45 -58.43
N TYR A 826 12.82 -30.22 -58.48
CA TYR A 826 12.81 -29.30 -57.33
C TYR A 826 11.90 -28.09 -57.52
N VAL A 827 11.44 -27.85 -58.75
CA VAL A 827 10.60 -26.72 -59.13
C VAL A 827 9.18 -27.19 -59.38
N MET A 828 8.24 -26.73 -58.55
CA MET A 828 6.80 -26.86 -58.78
C MET A 828 6.34 -25.68 -59.64
N ARG A 829 5.73 -25.97 -60.78
CA ARG A 829 5.19 -24.93 -61.66
C ARG A 829 3.85 -24.44 -61.12
N ALA A 830 3.66 -23.14 -61.09
CA ALA A 830 2.43 -22.49 -60.69
C ALA A 830 1.94 -21.56 -61.82
N GLU A 831 0.66 -21.24 -61.80
CA GLU A 831 0.04 -20.38 -62.83
C GLU A 831 0.64 -18.97 -62.84
N ASN A 832 0.38 -18.23 -63.93
CA ASN A 832 0.86 -16.86 -64.13
C ASN A 832 2.38 -16.70 -64.12
N HIS A 833 3.10 -17.67 -64.71
CA HIS A 833 4.57 -17.70 -64.77
C HIS A 833 5.23 -17.68 -63.38
N HIS A 834 4.67 -18.39 -62.40
CA HIS A 834 5.30 -18.58 -61.10
C HIS A 834 5.97 -19.95 -61.01
N MET A 835 7.04 -20.00 -60.23
CA MET A 835 7.61 -21.25 -59.76
C MET A 835 7.69 -21.26 -58.25
N VAL A 836 7.46 -22.43 -57.68
CA VAL A 836 7.49 -22.70 -56.25
C VAL A 836 8.60 -23.70 -55.97
N VAL A 837 9.48 -23.37 -55.04
CA VAL A 837 10.65 -24.20 -54.70
C VAL A 837 10.73 -24.34 -53.20
N GLU A 838 10.95 -25.56 -52.71
CA GLU A 838 11.27 -25.74 -51.29
C GLU A 838 12.58 -25.02 -50.92
N LYS A 839 12.57 -24.26 -49.81
CA LYS A 839 13.74 -23.50 -49.34
C LYS A 839 14.98 -24.36 -49.21
N THR A 840 14.83 -25.62 -48.81
CA THR A 840 15.89 -26.64 -48.70
C THR A 840 16.52 -27.02 -50.05
N HIS A 841 15.82 -26.80 -51.16
CA HIS A 841 16.25 -27.13 -52.52
C HIS A 841 16.58 -25.89 -53.36
N LEU A 842 16.35 -24.70 -52.82
CA LEU A 842 16.59 -23.44 -53.52
C LEU A 842 18.05 -23.28 -53.98
N SER A 843 19.03 -23.67 -53.15
CA SER A 843 20.45 -23.59 -53.52
C SER A 843 20.79 -24.49 -54.72
N LYS A 844 20.15 -25.66 -54.82
CA LYS A 844 20.32 -26.58 -55.95
C LYS A 844 19.72 -26.00 -57.23
N VAL A 845 18.53 -25.40 -57.13
CA VAL A 845 17.86 -24.72 -58.25
C VAL A 845 18.68 -23.53 -58.73
N LYS A 846 19.15 -22.66 -57.82
CA LYS A 846 20.02 -21.51 -58.17
C LYS A 846 21.30 -21.96 -58.87
N LYS A 847 21.97 -22.99 -58.33
CA LYS A 847 23.19 -23.53 -58.93
C LYS A 847 22.95 -24.12 -60.32
N ARG A 848 21.82 -24.80 -60.54
CA ARG A 848 21.46 -25.37 -61.84
C ARG A 848 21.08 -24.28 -62.85
N LEU A 849 20.30 -23.27 -62.45
CA LEU A 849 19.98 -22.13 -63.31
C LEU A 849 21.23 -21.33 -63.71
N ALA A 850 22.17 -21.15 -62.80
CA ALA A 850 23.44 -20.45 -63.08
C ALA A 850 24.28 -21.17 -64.16
N GLN A 851 24.20 -22.50 -64.25
CA GLN A 851 24.88 -23.27 -65.32
C GLN A 851 24.33 -22.96 -66.71
N PHE A 852 23.09 -22.47 -66.80
CA PHE A 852 22.45 -22.04 -68.05
C PHE A 852 22.46 -20.51 -68.21
N GLY A 853 23.27 -19.79 -67.43
CA GLY A 853 23.39 -18.33 -67.52
C GLY A 853 22.32 -17.53 -66.77
N TYR A 854 21.43 -18.19 -66.01
CA TYR A 854 20.37 -17.51 -65.25
C TYR A 854 20.77 -17.31 -63.78
N PHE A 855 20.78 -16.05 -63.33
CA PHE A 855 21.05 -15.69 -61.95
C PHE A 855 19.77 -15.36 -61.18
N VAL A 856 19.59 -15.96 -59.99
CA VAL A 856 18.43 -15.75 -59.12
C VAL A 856 18.90 -15.21 -57.77
N GLY A 857 18.52 -13.98 -57.47
CA GLY A 857 18.80 -13.24 -56.21
C GLY A 857 18.32 -13.95 -54.97
#